data_AF-A0A8H7AXC7-F1
#
_entry.id   AF-A0A8H7AXC7-F1
#
_cell.length_a   1.000
_cell.length_b   1.000
_cell.length_c   1.000
_cell.angle_alpha   90.00
_cell.angle_beta   90.00
_cell.angle_gamma   90.00
#
_symmetry.space_group_name_H-M   'P 1'
#
loop_
_entity.id
_entity.type
_entity.pdbx_description
1 polymer ?
#
loop_
_entity_poly.entity_id
_entity_poly.type
_entity_poly.pdbx_seq_one_letter_code
_entity_poly.pdbx_strand_id
1 'polypeptide(L)'
;MANLRAACRAPLRQLTSRSTASIATNHARIQRQQWRGYATSMDAQQKILSQDLEQADPTVYQIINREKNRQKHFINLIPSENFTSQAVLDALGSVMQNKYSEGYPGARYYGGNEHIDEAERLCQQRALKAFGLSPDEWGVNVQPLSGSPANLYAYSAVLNTHDRILSLDLPHGGHLSHGYQTPTKKISAVSKYYETLPYRLDEKTGIIDYAKMSELAHLYRPKVIVAGTSAYSRLIEYERMRKLADDVGAYLLSDMAHISGLVAAGVIPSPFPHSDIVTTTTHKSLRGPRGAMIFYRKGVRKVDKKGNKEMYDLEGPINASVFPGHQGGPHNHTITALAVALQQASTKEFKDYQQQVLDNAKALAQRLGDSKENGGLGYNIVSGGTDNHLVLVDLKDRGVDGARVERVLELVGVASNKNTVPGDKSAMKPGGIRLGTPAMTTRGFQTEDFKRVADVVHRAVGITQKLDKDAKKKAEDTGRKNPTSVAAFKEYVGEGEDITEIIELKKEVEDWSLPTPFITAKQTQLDMLWGRDCIITVVRTIVTLHLFANYTGAALVLAQNITVTYTSTLTLPVFECLTHLPTTTTSAVSPRMFIATTQPISTTIAVLCQTAPLTPVSSPPPSTTTTEPTCLSDIEISIYSTPRYPLGIQPATISLLCYDFVVIAAFAWCWVMGRFWWWKKIDRRDVQTARETEEWRRTLVVNEEFEREMRRLGMV
;
A
#
# COMPACT_ATOMS: atom_id res chain seq x y z
N MET A 1 59.05 19.77 25.42
CA MET A 1 60.31 18.99 25.27
C MET A 1 59.95 17.71 24.53
N ALA A 2 60.70 17.18 23.56
CA ALA A 2 61.87 17.69 22.85
C ALA A 2 61.91 17.07 21.42
N ASN A 3 63.02 17.22 20.68
CA ASN A 3 63.34 16.50 19.44
C ASN A 3 62.49 16.80 18.18
N LEU A 4 62.55 18.06 17.71
CA LEU A 4 62.28 18.41 16.31
C LEU A 4 63.14 19.61 15.87
N ARG A 5 64.46 19.39 15.68
CA ARG A 5 65.42 20.42 15.19
C ARG A 5 66.80 19.86 14.77
N ALA A 6 66.89 19.29 13.57
CA ALA A 6 68.15 19.13 12.80
C ALA A 6 67.81 18.68 11.37
N ALA A 7 68.41 19.19 10.29
CA ALA A 7 69.15 20.45 10.16
C ALA A 7 69.07 20.93 8.69
N CYS A 8 68.85 22.24 8.48
CA CYS A 8 68.98 22.86 7.15
C CYS A 8 70.20 23.78 7.14
N ARG A 9 71.13 23.58 6.20
CA ARG A 9 72.03 24.61 5.66
C ARG A 9 72.56 24.16 4.29
N ALA A 10 72.71 25.12 3.39
CA ALA A 10 73.09 24.95 1.98
C ALA A 10 74.64 25.17 1.82
N PRO A 11 75.27 25.40 0.63
CA PRO A 11 74.74 25.94 -0.64
C PRO A 11 75.16 25.22 -1.94
N LEU A 12 74.64 25.71 -3.06
CA LEU A 12 75.12 25.39 -4.41
C LEU A 12 76.53 25.99 -4.66
N ARG A 13 77.33 25.34 -5.51
CA ARG A 13 78.14 26.06 -6.51
C ARG A 13 78.38 25.25 -7.79
N GLN A 14 78.70 25.98 -8.85
CA GLN A 14 78.74 25.49 -10.23
C GLN A 14 79.89 24.51 -10.49
N LEU A 15 79.68 23.60 -11.46
CA LEU A 15 80.63 23.35 -12.55
C LEU A 15 79.90 22.84 -13.79
N THR A 16 80.53 22.91 -14.96
CA THR A 16 79.84 22.98 -16.25
C THR A 16 80.24 21.91 -17.28
N SER A 17 79.30 21.66 -18.21
CA SER A 17 79.49 21.18 -19.58
C SER A 17 79.47 19.66 -19.86
N ARG A 18 79.03 19.34 -21.09
CA ARG A 18 79.27 18.11 -21.88
C ARG A 18 78.73 16.77 -21.36
N SER A 19 77.43 16.53 -21.58
CA SER A 19 76.95 15.24 -22.13
C SER A 19 75.59 15.38 -22.85
N THR A 20 75.52 16.25 -23.86
CA THR A 20 74.28 16.58 -24.60
C THR A 20 74.08 15.69 -25.83
N ALA A 21 74.00 14.36 -25.67
CA ALA A 21 73.58 13.43 -26.74
C ALA A 21 73.29 11.98 -26.25
N SER A 22 72.36 11.76 -25.32
CA SER A 22 71.93 10.38 -24.97
C SER A 22 70.55 10.29 -24.30
N ILE A 23 70.29 11.08 -23.25
CA ILE A 23 69.15 10.84 -22.35
C ILE A 23 67.80 11.41 -22.89
N ALA A 24 67.85 12.31 -23.87
CA ALA A 24 66.68 13.01 -24.40
C ALA A 24 65.63 12.11 -25.10
N THR A 25 66.03 10.95 -25.64
CA THR A 25 65.14 10.05 -26.39
C THR A 25 64.31 9.11 -25.52
N ASN A 26 64.71 8.85 -24.27
CA ASN A 26 63.97 7.94 -23.37
C ASN A 26 62.93 8.65 -22.49
N HIS A 27 63.18 9.88 -22.03
CA HIS A 27 62.19 10.62 -21.22
C HIS A 27 60.90 10.95 -22.00
N ALA A 28 61.01 11.27 -23.29
CA ALA A 28 59.87 11.58 -24.16
C ALA A 28 58.91 10.38 -24.39
N ARG A 29 59.37 9.14 -24.13
CA ARG A 29 58.56 7.92 -24.29
C ARG A 29 57.87 7.49 -22.98
N ILE A 30 58.50 7.76 -21.83
CA ILE A 30 57.94 7.44 -20.50
C ILE A 30 56.81 8.42 -20.14
N GLN A 31 56.90 9.71 -20.50
CA GLN A 31 55.79 10.67 -20.33
C GLN A 31 54.59 10.45 -21.28
N ARG A 32 54.55 9.34 -22.05
CA ARG A 32 53.34 8.89 -22.78
C ARG A 32 52.84 7.51 -22.33
N GLN A 33 53.40 6.93 -21.26
CA GLN A 33 52.82 5.75 -20.63
C GLN A 33 51.61 6.13 -19.79
N GLN A 34 50.45 6.07 -20.44
CA GLN A 34 49.16 5.73 -19.83
C GLN A 34 48.72 6.55 -18.60
N TRP A 35 48.68 7.89 -18.73
CA TRP A 35 47.51 8.63 -18.21
C TRP A 35 46.29 8.43 -19.13
N ARG A 36 46.08 7.20 -19.61
CA ARG A 36 44.78 6.73 -20.11
C ARG A 36 43.96 6.44 -18.85
N GLY A 37 43.46 7.51 -18.24
CA GLY A 37 42.69 7.42 -17.01
C GLY A 37 41.49 6.49 -17.19
N TYR A 38 41.04 5.88 -16.10
CA TYR A 38 39.86 4.99 -16.04
C TYR A 38 38.53 5.76 -16.19
N ALA A 39 38.52 6.79 -17.05
CA ALA A 39 37.31 7.36 -17.59
C ALA A 39 36.70 6.32 -18.55
N THR A 40 35.76 5.53 -18.04
CA THR A 40 34.70 4.96 -18.87
C THR A 40 34.17 6.05 -19.80
N SER A 41 33.99 5.77 -21.10
CA SER A 41 33.46 6.81 -22.00
C SER A 41 32.12 7.32 -21.46
N MET A 42 31.84 8.60 -21.68
CA MET A 42 30.59 9.21 -21.18
C MET A 42 29.37 8.44 -21.69
N ASP A 43 29.44 7.89 -22.91
CA ASP A 43 28.43 7.02 -23.51
C ASP A 43 28.26 5.71 -22.73
N ALA A 44 29.34 5.08 -22.26
CA ALA A 44 29.27 3.87 -21.45
C ALA A 44 28.67 4.14 -20.06
N GLN A 45 29.03 5.27 -19.44
CA GLN A 45 28.45 5.68 -18.17
C GLN A 45 26.96 6.04 -18.32
N GLN A 46 26.59 6.81 -19.35
CA GLN A 46 25.19 7.12 -19.62
C GLN A 46 24.38 5.88 -19.98
N LYS A 47 24.95 4.91 -20.71
CA LYS A 47 24.30 3.63 -20.99
C LYS A 47 23.97 2.89 -19.69
N ILE A 48 24.93 2.74 -18.77
CA ILE A 48 24.70 2.09 -17.47
C ILE A 48 23.60 2.81 -16.67
N LEU A 49 23.56 4.14 -16.71
CA LEU A 49 22.55 4.96 -16.01
C LEU A 49 21.17 5.03 -16.69
N SER A 50 21.02 4.53 -17.92
CA SER A 50 19.78 4.60 -18.72
C SER A 50 19.21 3.24 -19.14
N GLN A 51 19.82 2.13 -18.71
CA GLN A 51 19.30 0.79 -18.96
C GLN A 51 18.08 0.47 -18.08
N ASP A 52 17.06 -0.14 -18.70
CA ASP A 52 15.97 -0.79 -17.98
C ASP A 52 16.50 -1.91 -17.07
N LEU A 53 15.80 -2.16 -15.95
CA LEU A 53 16.22 -3.13 -14.93
C LEU A 53 16.43 -4.55 -15.48
N GLU A 54 15.64 -4.97 -16.48
CA GLU A 54 15.80 -6.27 -17.15
C GLU A 54 17.15 -6.42 -17.87
N GLN A 55 17.76 -5.31 -18.31
CA GLN A 55 19.07 -5.28 -18.97
C GLN A 55 20.22 -4.93 -18.01
N ALA A 56 19.95 -4.10 -16.99
CA ALA A 56 20.95 -3.68 -16.01
C ALA A 56 21.22 -4.75 -14.95
N ASP A 57 20.17 -5.40 -14.43
CA ASP A 57 20.25 -6.51 -13.49
C ASP A 57 19.13 -7.55 -13.75
N PRO A 58 19.37 -8.51 -14.67
CA PRO A 58 18.46 -9.60 -14.94
C PRO A 58 18.13 -10.44 -13.69
N THR A 59 19.04 -10.52 -12.71
CA THR A 59 18.86 -11.33 -11.50
C THR A 59 17.83 -10.71 -10.56
N VAL A 60 17.94 -9.40 -10.28
CA VAL A 60 16.95 -8.65 -9.49
C VAL A 60 15.60 -8.58 -10.23
N TYR A 61 15.61 -8.42 -11.55
CA TYR A 61 14.40 -8.49 -12.36
C TYR A 61 13.65 -9.84 -12.23
N GLN A 62 14.36 -10.96 -12.26
CA GLN A 62 13.76 -12.29 -12.06
C GLN A 62 13.33 -12.56 -10.59
N ILE A 63 13.97 -11.94 -9.61
CA ILE A 63 13.47 -11.94 -8.22
C ILE A 63 12.12 -11.20 -8.14
N ILE A 64 12.03 -10.00 -8.72
CA ILE A 64 10.80 -9.20 -8.76
C ILE A 64 9.67 -9.94 -9.49
N ASN A 65 9.95 -10.59 -10.62
CA ASN A 65 8.93 -11.33 -11.37
C ASN A 65 8.43 -12.58 -10.63
N ARG A 66 9.29 -13.27 -9.86
CA ARG A 66 8.84 -14.35 -8.96
C ARG A 66 7.94 -13.83 -7.84
N GLU A 67 8.22 -12.67 -7.27
CA GLU A 67 7.35 -12.06 -6.25
C GLU A 67 6.00 -11.57 -6.83
N LYS A 68 5.99 -10.95 -8.03
CA LYS A 68 4.74 -10.64 -8.76
C LYS A 68 3.89 -11.90 -8.94
N ASN A 69 4.51 -12.99 -9.38
CA ASN A 69 3.82 -14.28 -9.56
C ASN A 69 3.29 -14.81 -8.22
N ARG A 70 4.08 -14.81 -7.14
CA ARG A 70 3.61 -15.22 -5.81
C ARG A 70 2.39 -14.40 -5.37
N GLN A 71 2.44 -13.08 -5.49
CA GLN A 71 1.32 -12.20 -5.12
C GLN A 71 0.06 -12.41 -5.97
N LYS A 72 0.20 -12.85 -7.22
CA LYS A 72 -0.95 -13.17 -8.10
C LYS A 72 -1.66 -14.47 -7.71
N HIS A 73 -0.92 -15.51 -7.30
CA HIS A 73 -1.46 -16.86 -7.07
C HIS A 73 -1.76 -17.18 -5.58
N PHE A 74 -1.49 -16.24 -4.66
CA PHE A 74 -1.75 -16.42 -3.22
C PHE A 74 -2.94 -15.59 -2.72
N ILE A 75 -3.63 -16.12 -1.72
CA ILE A 75 -4.57 -15.38 -0.87
C ILE A 75 -3.77 -14.74 0.27
N ASN A 76 -3.83 -13.41 0.40
CA ASN A 76 -3.12 -12.67 1.45
C ASN A 76 -4.07 -12.21 2.57
N LEU A 77 -3.96 -12.84 3.73
CA LEU A 77 -4.75 -12.58 4.93
C LEU A 77 -3.94 -11.86 6.02
N ILE A 78 -2.79 -11.27 5.70
CA ILE A 78 -2.00 -10.50 6.67
C ILE A 78 -2.62 -9.09 6.81
N PRO A 79 -3.24 -8.70 7.95
CA PRO A 79 -3.99 -7.44 8.10
C PRO A 79 -3.12 -6.16 8.11
N SER A 80 -1.81 -6.31 7.93
CA SER A 80 -0.84 -5.24 7.78
C SER A 80 -0.28 -5.10 6.36
N GLU A 81 -0.76 -5.90 5.41
CA GLU A 81 -0.39 -5.84 3.99
C GLU A 81 -1.55 -5.40 3.11
N ASN A 82 -1.21 -4.83 1.95
CA ASN A 82 -2.15 -4.34 0.94
C ASN A 82 -1.42 -4.17 -0.39
N PHE A 83 -2.15 -4.09 -1.51
CA PHE A 83 -1.59 -3.81 -2.82
C PHE A 83 -1.73 -2.32 -3.13
N THR A 84 -0.62 -1.59 -3.22
CA THR A 84 -0.62 -0.17 -3.60
C THR A 84 -1.00 0.01 -5.08
N SER A 85 -1.55 1.17 -5.44
CA SER A 85 -1.90 1.49 -6.83
C SER A 85 -0.67 1.80 -7.68
N GLN A 86 -0.77 1.57 -9.01
CA GLN A 86 0.32 1.83 -9.96
C GLN A 86 0.82 3.28 -9.90
N ALA A 87 -0.07 4.28 -9.80
CA ALA A 87 0.31 5.69 -9.72
C ALA A 87 1.18 6.04 -8.48
N VAL A 88 1.07 5.26 -7.39
CA VAL A 88 1.95 5.39 -6.22
C VAL A 88 3.31 4.74 -6.49
N LEU A 89 3.38 3.64 -7.25
CA LEU A 89 4.64 3.04 -7.71
C LEU A 89 5.38 3.95 -8.70
N ASP A 90 4.66 4.56 -9.65
CA ASP A 90 5.22 5.50 -10.62
C ASP A 90 5.86 6.70 -9.92
N ALA A 91 5.22 7.23 -8.87
CA ALA A 91 5.76 8.30 -8.04
C ALA A 91 6.96 7.86 -7.17
N LEU A 92 6.97 6.62 -6.66
CA LEU A 92 8.10 6.07 -5.90
C LEU A 92 9.36 5.91 -6.77
N GLY A 93 9.21 5.53 -8.04
CA GLY A 93 10.30 5.39 -9.01
C GLY A 93 10.75 6.70 -9.67
N SER A 94 10.25 7.86 -9.21
CA SER A 94 10.48 9.16 -9.86
C SER A 94 11.79 9.85 -9.46
N VAL A 95 12.23 10.80 -10.29
CA VAL A 95 13.42 11.64 -10.07
C VAL A 95 13.39 12.47 -8.78
N MET A 96 12.25 12.53 -8.07
CA MET A 96 12.14 13.15 -6.74
C MET A 96 13.10 12.53 -5.72
N GLN A 97 13.54 11.29 -5.92
CA GLN A 97 14.58 10.64 -5.10
C GLN A 97 15.95 11.33 -5.18
N ASN A 98 16.23 12.07 -6.25
CA ASN A 98 17.56 12.65 -6.50
C ASN A 98 17.81 13.94 -5.68
N LYS A 99 16.78 14.56 -5.10
CA LYS A 99 16.92 15.88 -4.47
C LYS A 99 17.04 15.79 -2.95
N TYR A 100 18.09 16.41 -2.41
CA TYR A 100 18.29 16.59 -0.97
C TYR A 100 17.60 17.88 -0.48
N SER A 101 16.81 17.79 0.58
CA SER A 101 15.80 18.81 1.00
C SER A 101 15.69 19.00 2.52
N GLU A 102 16.80 18.91 3.25
CA GLU A 102 16.83 19.12 4.71
C GLU A 102 16.21 20.44 5.16
N GLY A 103 15.54 20.41 6.32
CA GLY A 103 14.61 21.44 6.77
C GLY A 103 13.16 21.18 6.31
N TYR A 104 12.36 22.24 6.32
CA TYR A 104 10.92 22.20 6.02
C TYR A 104 10.56 23.16 4.86
N PRO A 105 9.37 23.05 4.24
CA PRO A 105 9.00 23.91 3.12
C PRO A 105 9.07 25.41 3.45
N GLY A 106 9.84 26.19 2.69
CA GLY A 106 10.16 27.59 2.97
C GLY A 106 11.31 27.82 3.96
N ALA A 107 11.81 26.78 4.62
CA ALA A 107 12.89 26.82 5.61
C ALA A 107 13.87 25.64 5.38
N ARG A 108 14.50 25.62 4.20
CA ARG A 108 15.43 24.58 3.75
C ARG A 108 16.89 24.99 3.94
N TYR A 109 17.74 24.03 4.22
CA TYR A 109 19.20 24.20 4.33
C TYR A 109 19.90 24.27 2.96
N TYR A 110 19.20 23.87 1.88
CA TYR A 110 19.71 23.81 0.52
C TYR A 110 18.77 24.50 -0.47
N GLY A 111 19.34 25.11 -1.51
CA GLY A 111 18.59 25.71 -2.61
C GLY A 111 17.93 24.68 -3.56
N GLY A 112 17.19 25.20 -4.54
CA GLY A 112 16.57 24.40 -5.62
C GLY A 112 15.45 23.47 -5.18
N ASN A 113 14.76 23.78 -4.07
CA ASN A 113 13.72 22.92 -3.48
C ASN A 113 12.28 23.32 -3.86
N GLU A 114 12.07 24.19 -4.84
CA GLU A 114 10.76 24.74 -5.23
C GLU A 114 9.65 23.67 -5.39
N HIS A 115 9.83 22.71 -6.30
CA HIS A 115 8.86 21.63 -6.51
C HIS A 115 8.85 20.56 -5.41
N ILE A 116 9.90 20.51 -4.57
CA ILE A 116 9.92 19.64 -3.39
C ILE A 116 9.02 20.22 -2.29
N ASP A 117 9.09 21.53 -2.10
CA ASP A 117 8.24 22.28 -1.18
C ASP A 117 6.78 22.30 -1.65
N GLU A 118 6.55 22.37 -2.96
CA GLU A 118 5.23 22.16 -3.58
C GLU A 118 4.67 20.77 -3.24
N ALA A 119 5.43 19.70 -3.53
CA ALA A 119 5.02 18.34 -3.27
C ALA A 119 4.80 18.04 -1.77
N GLU A 120 5.65 18.55 -0.89
CA GLU A 120 5.52 18.36 0.55
C GLU A 120 4.33 19.15 1.13
N ARG A 121 4.12 20.42 0.72
CA ARG A 121 2.95 21.20 1.13
C ARG A 121 1.64 20.59 0.62
N LEU A 122 1.61 20.10 -0.62
CA LEU A 122 0.47 19.37 -1.17
C LEU A 122 0.21 18.06 -0.40
N CYS A 123 1.26 17.36 0.03
CA CYS A 123 1.15 16.16 0.85
C CYS A 123 0.55 16.47 2.24
N GLN A 124 1.06 17.51 2.92
CA GLN A 124 0.54 17.99 4.20
C GLN A 124 -0.94 18.42 4.09
N GLN A 125 -1.30 19.21 3.07
CA GLN A 125 -2.67 19.65 2.82
C GLN A 125 -3.61 18.46 2.56
N ARG A 126 -3.20 17.51 1.72
CA ARG A 126 -3.98 16.29 1.44
C ARG A 126 -4.09 15.39 2.67
N ALA A 127 -3.09 15.36 3.55
CA ALA A 127 -3.13 14.58 4.78
C ALA A 127 -4.20 15.14 5.74
N LEU A 128 -4.20 16.45 6.02
CA LEU A 128 -5.24 17.09 6.84
C LEU A 128 -6.64 16.89 6.23
N LYS A 129 -6.78 17.10 4.91
CA LYS A 129 -8.05 16.91 4.19
C LYS A 129 -8.58 15.47 4.26
N ALA A 130 -7.71 14.46 4.08
CA ALA A 130 -8.11 13.05 4.08
C ALA A 130 -8.58 12.54 5.46
N PHE A 131 -8.31 13.28 6.54
CA PHE A 131 -8.81 12.99 7.88
C PHE A 131 -9.84 14.02 8.39
N GLY A 132 -10.27 14.97 7.54
CA GLY A 132 -11.28 15.96 7.88
C GLY A 132 -10.83 17.03 8.88
N LEU A 133 -9.54 17.34 8.94
CA LEU A 133 -8.94 18.18 9.99
C LEU A 133 -8.81 19.65 9.56
N SER A 134 -9.10 20.58 10.48
CA SER A 134 -8.80 22.00 10.30
C SER A 134 -7.29 22.27 10.47
N PRO A 135 -6.63 22.99 9.54
CA PRO A 135 -5.23 23.43 9.71
C PRO A 135 -4.98 24.32 10.93
N ASP A 136 -6.02 25.00 11.44
CA ASP A 136 -5.94 25.85 12.64
C ASP A 136 -5.87 25.02 13.94
N GLU A 137 -6.41 23.80 13.91
CA GLU A 137 -6.48 22.87 15.05
C GLU A 137 -5.45 21.74 14.95
N TRP A 138 -4.94 21.45 13.75
CA TRP A 138 -4.08 20.31 13.46
C TRP A 138 -2.94 20.64 12.49
N GLY A 139 -1.73 20.27 12.86
CA GLY A 139 -0.59 20.16 11.94
C GLY A 139 -0.24 18.70 11.64
N VAL A 140 0.64 18.50 10.65
CA VAL A 140 1.11 17.18 10.24
C VAL A 140 2.55 17.24 9.74
N ASN A 141 3.39 16.31 10.21
CA ASN A 141 4.70 16.03 9.65
C ASN A 141 4.65 14.75 8.81
N VAL A 142 5.04 14.86 7.54
CA VAL A 142 4.97 13.79 6.51
C VAL A 142 6.33 13.18 6.16
N GLN A 143 7.40 13.62 6.82
CA GLN A 143 8.78 13.14 6.61
C GLN A 143 9.17 11.83 7.36
N PRO A 144 8.46 11.30 8.38
CA PRO A 144 8.89 10.08 9.08
C PRO A 144 8.94 8.84 8.17
N LEU A 145 10.11 8.19 8.11
CA LEU A 145 10.37 7.09 7.17
C LEU A 145 9.50 5.84 7.37
N SER A 146 8.96 5.60 8.57
CA SER A 146 8.05 4.49 8.90
C SER A 146 7.41 4.68 10.27
N GLY A 147 6.42 3.85 10.63
CA GLY A 147 5.62 4.01 11.85
C GLY A 147 6.39 3.83 13.16
N SER A 148 7.34 2.88 13.19
CA SER A 148 8.20 2.69 14.38
C SER A 148 9.06 3.93 14.69
N PRO A 149 9.79 4.52 13.71
CA PRO A 149 10.43 5.82 13.91
C PRO A 149 9.43 6.95 14.21
N ALA A 150 8.28 7.04 13.52
CA ALA A 150 7.28 8.08 13.78
C ALA A 150 6.81 8.12 15.24
N ASN A 151 6.59 6.94 15.85
CA ASN A 151 6.31 6.83 17.28
C ASN A 151 7.48 7.28 18.15
N LEU A 152 8.73 6.87 17.83
CA LEU A 152 9.92 7.32 18.56
C LEU A 152 10.08 8.84 18.55
N TYR A 153 9.85 9.50 17.42
CA TYR A 153 9.95 10.95 17.29
C TYR A 153 8.82 11.66 18.06
N ALA A 154 7.60 11.14 17.97
CA ALA A 154 6.48 11.65 18.76
C ALA A 154 6.69 11.52 20.28
N TYR A 155 7.38 10.46 20.74
CA TYR A 155 7.81 10.35 22.14
C TYR A 155 8.92 11.36 22.46
N SER A 156 9.99 11.42 21.67
CA SER A 156 11.15 12.29 21.94
C SER A 156 10.83 13.79 21.85
N ALA A 157 9.69 14.16 21.25
CA ALA A 157 9.18 15.52 21.24
C ALA A 157 8.53 15.95 22.56
N VAL A 158 8.04 15.01 23.39
CA VAL A 158 7.28 15.31 24.62
C VAL A 158 7.81 14.60 25.88
N LEU A 159 8.80 13.72 25.73
CA LEU A 159 9.40 12.90 26.78
C LEU A 159 10.92 13.11 26.83
N ASN A 160 11.47 13.14 28.04
CA ASN A 160 12.89 12.96 28.29
C ASN A 160 13.21 11.46 28.34
N THR A 161 14.48 11.09 28.23
CA THR A 161 14.93 9.73 28.53
C THR A 161 14.50 9.32 29.95
N HIS A 162 14.01 8.09 30.10
CA HIS A 162 13.40 7.52 31.31
C HIS A 162 12.06 8.12 31.79
N ASP A 163 11.45 9.04 31.03
CA ASP A 163 10.03 9.35 31.24
C ASP A 163 9.13 8.14 30.91
N ARG A 164 7.89 8.19 31.41
CA ARG A 164 7.01 7.02 31.52
C ARG A 164 5.96 6.92 30.41
N ILE A 165 5.86 5.75 29.79
CA ILE A 165 4.85 5.41 28.77
C ILE A 165 3.95 4.28 29.28
N LEU A 166 2.64 4.40 29.06
CA LEU A 166 1.63 3.37 29.33
C LEU A 166 0.98 2.93 28.00
N SER A 167 1.12 1.67 27.60
CA SER A 167 0.66 1.14 26.29
C SER A 167 0.04 -0.25 26.39
N LEU A 168 -0.66 -0.73 25.35
CA LEU A 168 -1.16 -2.11 25.33
C LEU A 168 0.03 -3.10 25.25
N ASP A 169 -0.03 -4.18 26.03
CA ASP A 169 1.01 -5.22 26.01
C ASP A 169 1.11 -5.92 24.65
N LEU A 170 2.33 -6.30 24.24
CA LEU A 170 2.55 -6.93 22.93
C LEU A 170 1.77 -8.25 22.76
N PRO A 171 1.75 -9.18 23.74
CA PRO A 171 0.97 -10.41 23.62
C PRO A 171 -0.56 -10.17 23.56
N HIS A 172 -1.01 -9.02 24.09
CA HIS A 172 -2.40 -8.58 24.14
C HIS A 172 -2.80 -7.72 22.93
N GLY A 173 -1.94 -7.61 21.91
CA GLY A 173 -2.25 -6.96 20.64
C GLY A 173 -1.71 -5.54 20.46
N GLY A 174 -0.81 -5.07 21.34
CA GLY A 174 -0.03 -3.83 21.17
C GLY A 174 0.99 -3.92 20.03
N HIS A 175 1.95 -2.99 19.98
CA HIS A 175 3.03 -2.99 18.99
C HIS A 175 4.40 -2.77 19.62
N LEU A 176 5.46 -3.33 19.01
CA LEU A 176 6.84 -3.21 19.49
C LEU A 176 7.30 -1.75 19.64
N SER A 177 6.80 -0.83 18.83
CA SER A 177 7.13 0.59 18.92
C SER A 177 6.39 1.35 20.03
N HIS A 178 5.56 0.70 20.85
CA HIS A 178 4.94 1.34 22.02
C HIS A 178 5.71 1.04 23.31
N GLY A 179 6.49 -0.05 23.31
CA GLY A 179 7.23 -0.57 24.45
C GLY A 179 7.08 -2.09 24.50
N TYR A 180 8.17 -2.81 24.73
CA TYR A 180 8.12 -4.24 25.04
C TYR A 180 9.40 -4.71 25.75
N GLN A 181 9.22 -5.41 26.87
CA GLN A 181 10.28 -6.03 27.66
C GLN A 181 9.80 -7.33 28.30
N THR A 182 10.69 -8.31 28.41
CA THR A 182 10.49 -9.49 29.27
C THR A 182 11.05 -9.20 30.67
N PRO A 183 10.78 -10.05 31.68
CA PRO A 183 11.42 -9.94 33.00
C PRO A 183 12.96 -9.97 32.99
N THR A 184 13.58 -10.37 31.87
CA THR A 184 15.03 -10.51 31.71
C THR A 184 15.65 -9.58 30.67
N LYS A 185 14.86 -8.89 29.82
CA LYS A 185 15.40 -8.11 28.69
C LYS A 185 14.43 -7.03 28.19
N LYS A 186 14.90 -5.79 28.12
CA LYS A 186 14.28 -4.70 27.33
C LYS A 186 14.47 -5.02 25.83
N ILE A 187 13.38 -5.40 25.15
CA ILE A 187 13.39 -5.88 23.76
C ILE A 187 13.29 -4.70 22.79
N SER A 188 12.26 -3.87 22.95
CA SER A 188 12.08 -2.65 22.18
C SER A 188 13.11 -1.60 22.56
N ALA A 189 13.58 -0.83 21.58
CA ALA A 189 14.40 0.37 21.84
C ALA A 189 13.62 1.42 22.63
N VAL A 190 12.30 1.51 22.44
CA VAL A 190 11.42 2.41 23.21
C VAL A 190 11.51 2.11 24.71
N SER A 191 11.50 0.83 25.10
CA SER A 191 11.70 0.41 26.49
C SER A 191 13.13 0.63 27.01
N LYS A 192 14.12 0.91 26.14
CA LYS A 192 15.49 1.25 26.58
C LYS A 192 15.64 2.76 26.82
N TYR A 193 14.99 3.59 26.01
CA TYR A 193 15.03 5.05 26.13
C TYR A 193 13.99 5.59 27.13
N TYR A 194 12.87 4.89 27.31
CA TYR A 194 11.76 5.29 28.18
C TYR A 194 11.36 4.14 29.09
N GLU A 195 10.73 4.44 30.22
CA GLU A 195 10.22 3.41 31.12
C GLU A 195 8.79 3.05 30.73
N THR A 196 8.59 1.83 30.19
CA THR A 196 7.34 1.37 29.58
C THR A 196 6.60 0.37 30.47
N LEU A 197 5.35 0.66 30.82
CA LEU A 197 4.46 -0.29 31.53
C LEU A 197 3.29 -0.71 30.62
N PRO A 198 2.95 -2.01 30.53
CA PRO A 198 1.79 -2.45 29.77
C PRO A 198 0.47 -2.36 30.55
N TYR A 199 -0.60 -1.89 29.89
CA TYR A 199 -1.98 -2.31 30.19
C TYR A 199 -2.37 -3.53 29.33
N ARG A 200 -3.46 -4.21 29.67
CA ARG A 200 -3.85 -5.50 29.08
C ARG A 200 -5.32 -5.57 28.72
N LEU A 201 -5.69 -6.64 28.03
CA LEU A 201 -7.07 -7.09 27.90
C LEU A 201 -7.51 -7.81 29.18
N ASP A 202 -8.79 -7.76 29.51
CA ASP A 202 -9.42 -8.81 30.30
C ASP A 202 -9.43 -10.09 29.46
N GLU A 203 -8.81 -11.16 29.95
CA GLU A 203 -8.65 -12.40 29.19
C GLU A 203 -9.97 -13.17 29.01
N LYS A 204 -11.02 -12.85 29.80
CA LYS A 204 -12.35 -13.47 29.66
C LYS A 204 -13.14 -12.87 28.50
N THR A 205 -13.01 -11.57 28.25
CA THR A 205 -13.78 -10.84 27.23
C THR A 205 -12.95 -10.50 25.99
N GLY A 206 -11.62 -10.50 26.07
CA GLY A 206 -10.74 -10.05 24.98
C GLY A 206 -10.82 -8.54 24.71
N ILE A 207 -11.42 -7.77 25.62
CA ILE A 207 -11.55 -6.30 25.56
C ILE A 207 -10.47 -5.66 26.43
N ILE A 208 -10.01 -4.45 26.10
CA ILE A 208 -9.07 -3.69 26.94
C ILE A 208 -9.66 -3.50 28.35
N ASP A 209 -8.93 -3.91 29.39
CA ASP A 209 -9.33 -3.66 30.78
C ASP A 209 -9.02 -2.19 31.14
N TYR A 210 -9.92 -1.31 30.72
CA TYR A 210 -9.85 0.12 31.01
C TYR A 210 -9.95 0.44 32.52
N ALA A 211 -10.48 -0.46 33.35
CA ALA A 211 -10.54 -0.27 34.80
C ALA A 211 -9.16 -0.49 35.42
N LYS A 212 -8.51 -1.62 35.11
CA LYS A 212 -7.13 -1.90 35.54
C LYS A 212 -6.13 -0.94 34.90
N MET A 213 -6.35 -0.52 33.64
CA MET A 213 -5.57 0.54 33.01
C MET A 213 -5.61 1.85 33.81
N SER A 214 -6.79 2.24 34.34
CA SER A 214 -6.93 3.45 35.16
C SER A 214 -6.17 3.35 36.49
N GLU A 215 -6.28 2.21 37.18
CA GLU A 215 -5.53 1.92 38.41
C GLU A 215 -4.00 1.98 38.15
N LEU A 216 -3.54 1.34 37.08
CA LEU A 216 -2.13 1.34 36.68
C LEU A 216 -1.65 2.75 36.31
N ALA A 217 -2.46 3.55 35.62
CA ALA A 217 -2.10 4.94 35.27
C ALA A 217 -1.92 5.82 36.52
N HIS A 218 -2.79 5.69 37.52
CA HIS A 218 -2.70 6.43 38.79
C HIS A 218 -1.44 6.09 39.60
N LEU A 219 -1.08 4.80 39.65
CA LEU A 219 0.12 4.33 40.34
C LEU A 219 1.40 4.66 39.55
N TYR A 220 1.38 4.46 38.23
CA TYR A 220 2.56 4.59 37.38
C TYR A 220 2.86 6.02 36.94
N ARG A 221 1.85 6.90 36.85
CA ARG A 221 1.95 8.30 36.40
C ARG A 221 2.69 8.43 35.06
N PRO A 222 2.14 7.88 33.97
CA PRO A 222 2.71 8.04 32.64
C PRO A 222 2.65 9.51 32.18
N LYS A 223 3.58 9.93 31.33
CA LYS A 223 3.50 11.20 30.58
C LYS A 223 2.85 11.02 29.20
N VAL A 224 2.90 9.81 28.64
CA VAL A 224 2.19 9.43 27.40
C VAL A 224 1.38 8.16 27.64
N ILE A 225 0.10 8.19 27.29
CA ILE A 225 -0.77 7.03 27.16
C ILE A 225 -0.92 6.72 25.67
N VAL A 226 -0.67 5.46 25.27
CA VAL A 226 -0.75 5.03 23.86
C VAL A 226 -2.06 4.28 23.60
N ALA A 227 -2.83 4.80 22.64
CA ALA A 227 -4.09 4.26 22.15
C ALA A 227 -3.93 3.73 20.71
N GLY A 228 -3.33 2.55 20.57
CA GLY A 228 -3.10 1.93 19.26
C GLY A 228 -2.73 0.45 19.35
N THR A 229 -3.06 -0.30 18.31
CA THR A 229 -3.06 -1.78 18.32
C THR A 229 -2.62 -2.39 17.00
N SER A 230 -1.96 -3.55 17.06
CA SER A 230 -1.68 -4.40 15.88
C SER A 230 -2.57 -5.63 15.76
N ALA A 231 -3.09 -6.17 16.87
CA ALA A 231 -3.86 -7.41 16.89
C ALA A 231 -5.06 -7.35 17.86
N TYR A 232 -5.93 -6.38 17.64
CA TYR A 232 -7.17 -6.16 18.38
C TYR A 232 -8.30 -6.00 17.35
N SER A 233 -9.36 -6.81 17.42
CA SER A 233 -10.46 -6.82 16.45
C SER A 233 -11.57 -5.81 16.78
N ARG A 234 -11.44 -5.08 17.89
CA ARG A 234 -12.44 -4.14 18.40
C ARG A 234 -11.99 -2.69 18.25
N LEU A 235 -12.91 -1.76 18.49
CA LEU A 235 -12.62 -0.33 18.51
C LEU A 235 -12.10 0.10 19.89
N ILE A 236 -11.43 1.26 19.94
CA ILE A 236 -10.84 1.83 21.16
C ILE A 236 -11.77 2.91 21.73
N GLU A 237 -12.05 2.86 23.04
CA GLU A 237 -12.78 3.90 23.77
C GLU A 237 -11.93 5.18 23.95
N TYR A 238 -11.65 5.90 22.85
CA TYR A 238 -10.75 7.07 22.85
C TYR A 238 -11.19 8.17 23.84
N GLU A 239 -12.49 8.40 24.01
CA GLU A 239 -13.02 9.37 24.99
C GLU A 239 -12.67 8.98 26.45
N ARG A 240 -12.69 7.69 26.78
CA ARG A 240 -12.33 7.17 28.09
C ARG A 240 -10.83 7.27 28.34
N MET A 241 -10.03 6.98 27.31
CA MET A 241 -8.57 7.17 27.37
C MET A 241 -8.18 8.64 27.45
N ARG A 242 -8.95 9.57 26.86
CA ARG A 242 -8.80 11.03 27.03
C ARG A 242 -9.04 11.44 28.47
N LYS A 243 -10.20 11.08 29.04
CA LYS A 243 -10.54 11.36 30.44
C LYS A 243 -9.45 10.88 31.40
N LEU A 244 -8.92 9.67 31.20
CA LEU A 244 -7.81 9.14 31.98
C LEU A 244 -6.49 9.90 31.76
N ALA A 245 -6.19 10.31 30.53
CA ALA A 245 -4.99 11.10 30.22
C ALA A 245 -5.05 12.49 30.87
N ASP A 246 -6.22 13.14 30.90
CA ASP A 246 -6.42 14.42 31.60
C ASP A 246 -6.24 14.28 33.12
N ASP A 247 -6.82 13.24 33.70
CA ASP A 247 -6.80 12.92 35.15
C ASP A 247 -5.37 12.73 35.67
N VAL A 248 -4.53 11.98 34.93
CA VAL A 248 -3.11 11.76 35.30
C VAL A 248 -2.13 12.79 34.72
N GLY A 249 -2.61 13.76 33.92
CA GLY A 249 -1.80 14.81 33.31
C GLY A 249 -0.93 14.37 32.10
N ALA A 250 -1.30 13.28 31.43
CA ALA A 250 -0.61 12.72 30.28
C ALA A 250 -1.07 13.30 28.94
N TYR A 251 -0.22 13.17 27.92
CA TYR A 251 -0.63 13.23 26.52
C TYR A 251 -1.30 11.91 26.10
N LEU A 252 -2.35 12.00 25.29
CA LEU A 252 -2.94 10.85 24.59
C LEU A 252 -2.37 10.79 23.17
N LEU A 253 -1.58 9.75 22.88
CA LEU A 253 -1.07 9.45 21.56
C LEU A 253 -1.82 8.26 20.95
N SER A 254 -2.50 8.45 19.82
CA SER A 254 -3.13 7.34 19.11
C SER A 254 -2.27 6.86 17.94
N ASP A 255 -1.89 5.58 17.95
CA ASP A 255 -1.26 4.94 16.79
C ASP A 255 -2.34 4.22 15.97
N MET A 256 -2.83 4.92 14.96
CA MET A 256 -3.88 4.42 14.06
C MET A 256 -3.32 3.65 12.86
N ALA A 257 -2.03 3.26 12.87
CA ALA A 257 -1.33 2.66 11.73
C ALA A 257 -2.07 1.50 11.04
N HIS A 258 -2.80 0.68 11.80
CA HIS A 258 -3.59 -0.43 11.29
C HIS A 258 -4.91 0.01 10.63
N ILE A 259 -5.57 1.05 11.15
CA ILE A 259 -6.96 1.43 10.83
C ILE A 259 -7.09 2.74 10.03
N SER A 260 -5.98 3.42 9.72
CA SER A 260 -5.99 4.76 9.11
C SER A 260 -6.76 4.88 7.80
N GLY A 261 -6.86 3.82 6.99
CA GLY A 261 -7.73 3.81 5.81
C GLY A 261 -9.23 3.85 6.17
N LEU A 262 -9.64 3.08 7.18
CA LEU A 262 -11.01 3.06 7.70
C LEU A 262 -11.41 4.41 8.33
N VAL A 263 -10.46 5.06 9.01
CA VAL A 263 -10.63 6.41 9.58
C VAL A 263 -10.75 7.47 8.47
N ALA A 264 -9.88 7.45 7.45
CA ALA A 264 -9.94 8.40 6.33
C ALA A 264 -11.25 8.30 5.53
N ALA A 265 -11.76 7.08 5.34
CA ALA A 265 -13.07 6.85 4.73
C ALA A 265 -14.26 7.23 5.62
N GLY A 266 -14.05 7.48 6.93
CA GLY A 266 -15.11 7.72 7.90
C GLY A 266 -16.11 6.55 7.97
N VAL A 267 -15.60 5.31 8.03
CA VAL A 267 -16.40 4.08 8.24
C VAL A 267 -16.24 3.50 9.65
N ILE A 268 -15.33 4.06 10.46
CA ILE A 268 -15.19 3.79 11.91
C ILE A 268 -14.97 5.12 12.67
N PRO A 269 -15.11 5.16 14.01
CA PRO A 269 -14.82 6.33 14.82
C PRO A 269 -13.37 6.82 14.68
N SER A 270 -13.23 8.15 14.67
CA SER A 270 -11.94 8.84 14.53
C SER A 270 -11.23 9.02 15.89
N PRO A 271 -9.89 8.89 15.96
CA PRO A 271 -9.12 9.22 17.18
C PRO A 271 -8.97 10.74 17.39
N PHE A 272 -9.03 11.52 16.32
CA PHE A 272 -8.68 12.95 16.30
C PHE A 272 -9.48 13.85 17.27
N PRO A 273 -10.78 13.63 17.58
CA PRO A 273 -11.48 14.42 18.59
C PRO A 273 -10.85 14.35 19.99
N HIS A 274 -10.08 13.29 20.29
CA HIS A 274 -9.60 12.98 21.64
C HIS A 274 -8.08 13.09 21.76
N SER A 275 -7.31 12.61 20.79
CA SER A 275 -5.85 12.50 20.88
C SER A 275 -5.13 13.83 20.73
N ASP A 276 -4.01 14.01 21.45
CA ASP A 276 -3.14 15.18 21.29
C ASP A 276 -2.18 15.02 20.11
N ILE A 277 -1.74 13.77 19.90
CA ILE A 277 -0.88 13.33 18.80
C ILE A 277 -1.53 12.10 18.15
N VAL A 278 -1.51 12.01 16.82
CA VAL A 278 -1.92 10.80 16.09
C VAL A 278 -0.79 10.38 15.15
N THR A 279 -0.28 9.17 15.34
CA THR A 279 0.73 8.56 14.47
C THR A 279 0.08 7.54 13.54
N THR A 280 0.62 7.37 12.33
CA THR A 280 0.17 6.33 11.41
C THR A 280 1.25 5.90 10.43
N THR A 281 1.24 4.62 10.03
CA THR A 281 1.86 4.19 8.77
C THR A 281 0.96 4.48 7.58
N THR A 282 1.54 4.60 6.39
CA THR A 282 0.82 4.94 5.16
C THR A 282 0.48 3.74 4.26
N HIS A 283 1.04 2.56 4.55
CA HIS A 283 1.01 1.38 3.65
C HIS A 283 -0.06 0.31 3.96
N LYS A 284 -0.75 0.37 5.11
CA LYS A 284 -1.69 -0.69 5.56
C LYS A 284 -3.08 -0.50 4.94
N SER A 285 -4.11 -0.27 5.75
CA SER A 285 -5.46 0.07 5.28
C SER A 285 -5.47 1.33 4.40
N LEU A 286 -4.57 2.30 4.62
CA LEU A 286 -4.43 3.50 3.76
C LEU A 286 -3.89 3.21 2.34
N ARG A 287 -3.32 2.02 2.08
CA ARG A 287 -2.93 1.52 0.74
C ARG A 287 -1.93 2.40 -0.04
N GLY A 288 -1.16 3.24 0.64
CA GLY A 288 -0.11 4.09 0.06
C GLY A 288 1.31 3.50 0.12
N PRO A 289 2.36 4.33 -0.05
CA PRO A 289 3.75 3.89 -0.02
C PRO A 289 4.20 3.50 1.39
N ARG A 290 5.40 2.91 1.53
CA ARG A 290 6.02 2.68 2.84
C ARG A 290 6.60 3.98 3.42
N GLY A 291 5.78 4.66 4.22
CA GLY A 291 6.15 5.81 5.05
C GLY A 291 5.27 5.92 6.30
N ALA A 292 5.30 7.09 6.95
CA ALA A 292 4.44 7.42 8.08
C ALA A 292 4.13 8.93 8.17
N MET A 293 3.16 9.27 9.02
CA MET A 293 2.78 10.65 9.34
C MET A 293 2.64 10.80 10.87
N ILE A 294 2.96 11.98 11.39
CA ILE A 294 2.66 12.40 12.76
C ILE A 294 1.77 13.65 12.67
N PHE A 295 0.52 13.52 13.09
CA PHE A 295 -0.40 14.64 13.28
C PHE A 295 -0.34 15.12 14.72
N TYR A 296 -0.54 16.41 14.95
CA TYR A 296 -0.49 17.03 16.27
C TYR A 296 -1.47 18.19 16.41
N ARG A 297 -2.06 18.35 17.59
CA ARG A 297 -2.96 19.48 17.88
C ARG A 297 -2.22 20.81 17.96
N LYS A 298 -2.96 21.85 17.59
CA LYS A 298 -2.65 23.28 17.72
C LYS A 298 -3.73 23.95 18.59
N GLY A 299 -3.59 25.25 18.85
CA GLY A 299 -4.58 26.00 19.62
C GLY A 299 -4.49 25.76 21.13
N VAL A 300 -5.62 25.79 21.83
CA VAL A 300 -5.69 25.69 23.30
C VAL A 300 -5.68 24.22 23.74
N ARG A 301 -4.72 23.85 24.59
CA ARG A 301 -4.65 22.54 25.25
C ARG A 301 -5.52 22.46 26.50
N LYS A 302 -5.52 23.54 27.30
CA LYS A 302 -6.14 23.57 28.63
C LYS A 302 -6.49 25.00 29.01
N VAL A 303 -7.53 25.16 29.81
CA VAL A 303 -7.82 26.40 30.53
C VAL A 303 -7.68 26.11 32.02
N ASP A 304 -6.91 26.91 32.75
CA ASP A 304 -6.76 26.75 34.20
C ASP A 304 -7.96 27.30 34.98
N LYS A 305 -7.99 27.07 36.31
CA LYS A 305 -9.06 27.57 37.20
C LYS A 305 -9.15 29.10 37.30
N LYS A 306 -8.23 29.85 36.69
CA LYS A 306 -8.21 31.33 36.63
C LYS A 306 -8.57 31.86 35.23
N GLY A 307 -8.82 30.98 34.25
CA GLY A 307 -9.09 31.35 32.86
C GLY A 307 -7.85 31.46 31.96
N ASN A 308 -6.64 31.16 32.46
CA ASN A 308 -5.43 31.19 31.66
C ASN A 308 -5.44 30.06 30.63
N LYS A 309 -5.18 30.38 29.36
CA LYS A 309 -5.09 29.40 28.27
C LYS A 309 -3.66 28.86 28.16
N GLU A 310 -3.49 27.56 28.41
CA GLU A 310 -2.31 26.81 28.04
C GLU A 310 -2.46 26.38 26.58
N MET A 311 -1.53 26.80 25.72
CA MET A 311 -1.52 26.44 24.30
C MET A 311 -0.82 25.11 24.06
N TYR A 312 -1.13 24.43 22.96
CA TYR A 312 -0.34 23.29 22.49
C TYR A 312 1.02 23.75 21.95
N ASP A 313 2.09 23.30 22.59
CA ASP A 313 3.45 23.31 22.03
C ASP A 313 3.82 21.88 21.59
N LEU A 314 3.44 21.55 20.36
CA LEU A 314 3.69 20.24 19.73
C LEU A 314 4.37 20.37 18.37
N GLU A 315 4.02 21.41 17.59
CA GLU A 315 4.53 21.61 16.23
C GLU A 315 6.06 21.79 16.20
N GLY A 316 6.60 22.68 17.04
CA GLY A 316 8.04 22.89 17.16
C GLY A 316 8.77 21.62 17.61
N PRO A 317 8.44 21.04 18.78
CA PRO A 317 9.10 19.84 19.30
C PRO A 317 9.01 18.62 18.39
N ILE A 318 7.86 18.35 17.75
CA ILE A 318 7.71 17.20 16.84
C ILE A 318 8.51 17.40 15.56
N ASN A 319 8.46 18.58 14.94
CA ASN A 319 9.23 18.85 13.74
C ASN A 319 10.73 18.80 14.04
N ALA A 320 11.20 19.44 15.13
CA ALA A 320 12.59 19.37 15.57
C ALA A 320 13.05 17.94 15.91
N SER A 321 12.19 17.11 16.51
CA SER A 321 12.50 15.71 16.79
C SER A 321 12.61 14.85 15.52
N VAL A 322 11.86 15.17 14.45
CA VAL A 322 12.01 14.50 13.14
C VAL A 322 13.32 14.95 12.49
N PHE A 323 13.48 16.26 12.28
CA PHE A 323 14.69 16.88 11.74
C PHE A 323 14.99 18.17 12.53
N PRO A 324 16.23 18.38 13.04
CA PRO A 324 17.42 17.56 12.85
C PRO A 324 17.59 16.41 13.87
N GLY A 325 16.60 16.17 14.74
CA GLY A 325 16.77 15.29 15.91
C GLY A 325 17.07 13.82 15.62
N HIS A 326 16.49 13.23 14.56
CA HIS A 326 16.65 11.81 14.24
C HIS A 326 16.89 11.50 12.76
N GLN A 327 16.45 12.35 11.83
CA GLN A 327 16.60 12.18 10.39
C GLN A 327 17.41 13.32 9.79
N GLY A 328 18.04 13.04 8.63
CA GLY A 328 18.56 14.06 7.71
C GLY A 328 17.59 14.27 6.54
N GLY A 329 18.09 14.20 5.31
CA GLY A 329 17.35 14.40 4.06
C GLY A 329 16.01 13.63 3.96
N PRO A 330 14.87 14.32 3.75
CA PRO A 330 13.56 13.69 3.54
C PRO A 330 13.47 12.84 2.26
N HIS A 331 12.71 11.73 2.33
CA HIS A 331 12.47 10.85 1.18
C HIS A 331 11.38 11.41 0.24
N ASN A 332 11.73 12.41 -0.57
CA ASN A 332 10.76 13.20 -1.36
C ASN A 332 9.94 12.36 -2.36
N HIS A 333 10.50 11.29 -2.93
CA HIS A 333 9.76 10.33 -3.77
C HIS A 333 8.61 9.65 -2.99
N THR A 334 8.87 9.26 -1.73
CA THR A 334 7.86 8.67 -0.83
C THR A 334 6.83 9.69 -0.39
N ILE A 335 7.22 10.94 -0.13
CA ILE A 335 6.29 12.05 0.20
C ILE A 335 5.38 12.37 -1.00
N THR A 336 5.93 12.36 -2.22
CA THR A 336 5.17 12.57 -3.47
C THR A 336 4.19 11.42 -3.73
N ALA A 337 4.64 10.18 -3.58
CA ALA A 337 3.80 8.98 -3.68
C ALA A 337 2.71 8.94 -2.59
N LEU A 338 2.98 9.49 -1.40
CA LEU A 338 2.00 9.66 -0.34
C LEU A 338 0.93 10.70 -0.70
N ALA A 339 1.31 11.82 -1.33
CA ALA A 339 0.36 12.81 -1.84
C ALA A 339 -0.59 12.21 -2.90
N VAL A 340 -0.16 11.20 -3.67
CA VAL A 340 -1.03 10.43 -4.57
C VAL A 340 -1.97 9.51 -3.78
N ALA A 341 -1.45 8.76 -2.81
CA ALA A 341 -2.26 7.87 -1.97
C ALA A 341 -3.34 8.62 -1.17
N LEU A 342 -3.04 9.80 -0.62
CA LEU A 342 -3.98 10.64 0.12
C LEU A 342 -5.07 11.24 -0.78
N GLN A 343 -4.75 11.52 -2.05
CA GLN A 343 -5.75 11.92 -3.05
C GLN A 343 -6.72 10.77 -3.37
N GLN A 344 -6.21 9.52 -3.43
CA GLN A 344 -7.03 8.32 -3.59
C GLN A 344 -7.86 8.03 -2.34
N ALA A 345 -7.31 8.24 -1.14
CA ALA A 345 -8.03 8.08 0.14
C ALA A 345 -9.22 9.04 0.29
N SER A 346 -9.24 10.14 -0.49
CA SER A 346 -10.28 11.17 -0.48
C SER A 346 -11.43 10.92 -1.47
N THR A 347 -11.51 9.77 -2.16
CA THR A 347 -12.56 9.50 -3.17
C THR A 347 -13.65 8.56 -2.66
N LYS A 348 -14.81 8.54 -3.35
CA LYS A 348 -15.94 7.68 -2.99
C LYS A 348 -15.57 6.20 -3.11
N GLU A 349 -14.84 5.83 -4.14
CA GLU A 349 -14.43 4.44 -4.43
C GLU A 349 -13.51 3.90 -3.33
N PHE A 350 -12.72 4.76 -2.70
CA PHE A 350 -11.94 4.38 -1.52
C PHE A 350 -12.83 4.20 -0.28
N LYS A 351 -13.85 5.04 -0.08
CA LYS A 351 -14.82 4.83 1.00
C LYS A 351 -15.60 3.53 0.83
N ASP A 352 -16.08 3.26 -0.39
CA ASP A 352 -16.78 2.01 -0.74
C ASP A 352 -15.87 0.79 -0.50
N TYR A 353 -14.59 0.88 -0.89
CA TYR A 353 -13.57 -0.14 -0.60
C TYR A 353 -13.39 -0.38 0.92
N GLN A 354 -13.28 0.67 1.73
CA GLN A 354 -13.10 0.51 3.19
C GLN A 354 -14.36 -0.03 3.87
N GLN A 355 -15.55 0.27 3.36
CA GLN A 355 -16.79 -0.37 3.80
C GLN A 355 -16.77 -1.88 3.49
N GLN A 356 -16.41 -2.26 2.26
CA GLN A 356 -16.30 -3.67 1.87
C GLN A 356 -15.24 -4.41 2.72
N VAL A 357 -14.14 -3.74 3.10
CA VAL A 357 -13.12 -4.29 4.01
C VAL A 357 -13.71 -4.69 5.38
N LEU A 358 -14.61 -3.88 5.94
CA LEU A 358 -15.30 -4.18 7.20
C LEU A 358 -16.31 -5.33 7.03
N ASP A 359 -17.11 -5.30 5.97
CA ASP A 359 -18.18 -6.29 5.80
C ASP A 359 -17.64 -7.67 5.42
N ASN A 360 -16.54 -7.71 4.65
CA ASN A 360 -15.72 -8.90 4.46
C ASN A 360 -15.14 -9.45 5.79
N ALA A 361 -14.70 -8.57 6.69
CA ALA A 361 -14.13 -8.99 7.97
C ALA A 361 -15.19 -9.57 8.92
N LYS A 362 -16.40 -9.00 8.92
CA LYS A 362 -17.56 -9.56 9.62
C LYS A 362 -17.96 -10.92 9.04
N ALA A 363 -18.04 -11.07 7.72
CA ALA A 363 -18.37 -12.34 7.07
C ALA A 363 -17.34 -13.45 7.39
N LEU A 364 -16.05 -13.10 7.39
CA LEU A 364 -14.96 -13.98 7.83
C LEU A 364 -15.10 -14.38 9.31
N ALA A 365 -15.37 -13.41 10.19
CA ALA A 365 -15.53 -13.65 11.63
C ALA A 365 -16.75 -14.53 11.94
N GLN A 366 -17.89 -14.29 11.28
CA GLN A 366 -19.12 -15.08 11.40
C GLN A 366 -18.91 -16.52 10.94
N ARG A 367 -18.43 -16.73 9.70
CA ARG A 367 -18.22 -18.09 9.18
C ARG A 367 -17.21 -18.88 10.02
N LEU A 368 -16.17 -18.25 10.56
CA LEU A 368 -15.25 -18.93 11.49
C LEU A 368 -15.89 -19.18 12.87
N GLY A 369 -16.55 -18.19 13.47
CA GLY A 369 -16.97 -18.20 14.87
C GLY A 369 -18.31 -18.86 15.16
N ASP A 370 -19.30 -18.69 14.29
CA ASP A 370 -20.68 -19.15 14.53
C ASP A 370 -20.76 -20.67 14.66
N SER A 371 -21.77 -21.18 15.37
CA SER A 371 -21.94 -22.62 15.56
C SER A 371 -22.18 -23.34 14.23
N LYS A 372 -21.86 -24.64 14.16
CA LYS A 372 -22.13 -25.47 12.97
C LYS A 372 -23.61 -25.54 12.63
N GLU A 373 -24.47 -25.47 13.65
CA GLU A 373 -25.93 -25.40 13.51
C GLU A 373 -26.38 -24.09 12.84
N ASN A 374 -25.70 -22.99 13.13
CA ASN A 374 -25.91 -21.67 12.49
C ASN A 374 -25.13 -21.50 11.17
N GLY A 375 -24.51 -22.56 10.64
CA GLY A 375 -23.73 -22.51 9.39
C GLY A 375 -22.34 -21.89 9.52
N GLY A 376 -21.81 -21.74 10.73
CA GLY A 376 -20.40 -21.40 10.97
C GLY A 376 -19.52 -22.63 11.20
N LEU A 377 -18.27 -22.39 11.62
CA LEU A 377 -17.24 -23.40 11.83
C LEU A 377 -16.91 -23.62 13.32
N GLY A 378 -17.48 -22.81 14.22
CA GLY A 378 -17.39 -22.93 15.67
C GLY A 378 -15.98 -22.81 16.24
N TYR A 379 -15.19 -21.85 15.78
CA TYR A 379 -13.89 -21.48 16.36
C TYR A 379 -14.06 -20.44 17.48
N ASN A 380 -13.15 -20.44 18.46
CA ASN A 380 -13.06 -19.33 19.40
C ASN A 380 -12.48 -18.07 18.69
N ILE A 381 -13.31 -17.05 18.48
CA ILE A 381 -12.87 -15.73 18.00
C ILE A 381 -12.62 -14.84 19.22
N VAL A 382 -11.40 -14.30 19.35
CA VAL A 382 -11.07 -13.42 20.49
C VAL A 382 -11.99 -12.19 20.46
N SER A 383 -12.61 -11.89 21.61
CA SER A 383 -13.69 -10.91 21.78
C SER A 383 -15.01 -11.21 21.05
N GLY A 384 -15.20 -12.43 20.54
CA GLY A 384 -16.46 -12.87 19.92
C GLY A 384 -16.78 -12.21 18.58
N GLY A 385 -15.80 -11.65 17.87
CA GLY A 385 -16.03 -11.04 16.55
C GLY A 385 -15.04 -9.93 16.19
N THR A 386 -15.45 -9.05 15.27
CA THR A 386 -14.68 -7.89 14.82
C THR A 386 -15.57 -6.69 14.47
N ASP A 387 -15.05 -5.50 14.74
CA ASP A 387 -15.58 -4.19 14.33
C ASP A 387 -14.62 -3.46 13.37
N ASN A 388 -13.54 -4.13 12.94
CA ASN A 388 -12.51 -3.57 12.07
C ASN A 388 -12.08 -4.58 10.98
N HIS A 389 -10.92 -4.39 10.35
CA HIS A 389 -10.47 -5.17 9.19
C HIS A 389 -9.74 -6.49 9.51
N LEU A 390 -9.67 -6.89 10.79
CA LEU A 390 -8.95 -8.10 11.21
C LEU A 390 -9.76 -9.00 12.15
N VAL A 391 -9.44 -10.29 12.12
CA VAL A 391 -10.02 -11.34 12.98
C VAL A 391 -8.87 -12.05 13.70
N LEU A 392 -9.04 -12.34 14.99
CA LEU A 392 -8.06 -13.09 15.79
C LEU A 392 -8.70 -14.40 16.25
N VAL A 393 -8.22 -15.51 15.68
CA VAL A 393 -8.72 -16.87 15.93
C VAL A 393 -7.83 -17.52 16.98
N ASP A 394 -8.43 -17.99 18.07
CA ASP A 394 -7.79 -18.89 19.03
C ASP A 394 -7.93 -20.35 18.55
N LEU A 395 -6.86 -21.12 18.67
CA LEU A 395 -6.75 -22.52 18.21
C LEU A 395 -6.56 -23.51 19.36
N LYS A 396 -6.60 -23.06 20.62
CA LYS A 396 -6.40 -23.90 21.82
C LYS A 396 -7.40 -25.06 21.89
N ASP A 397 -8.66 -24.81 21.56
CA ASP A 397 -9.73 -25.82 21.49
C ASP A 397 -9.52 -26.83 20.35
N ARG A 398 -8.74 -26.47 19.33
CA ARG A 398 -8.36 -27.34 18.21
C ARG A 398 -7.12 -28.19 18.49
N GLY A 399 -6.44 -27.98 19.61
CA GLY A 399 -5.25 -28.76 20.00
C GLY A 399 -4.01 -28.55 19.12
N VAL A 400 -3.96 -27.48 18.34
CA VAL A 400 -2.83 -27.08 17.48
C VAL A 400 -2.45 -25.62 17.73
N ASP A 401 -1.19 -25.28 17.50
CA ASP A 401 -0.69 -23.90 17.66
C ASP A 401 -0.65 -23.12 16.34
N GLY A 402 -0.62 -21.79 16.44
CA GLY A 402 -0.64 -20.91 15.29
C GLY A 402 0.60 -21.04 14.39
N ALA A 403 1.75 -21.47 14.91
CA ALA A 403 2.98 -21.61 14.12
C ALA A 403 3.00 -22.88 13.25
N ARG A 404 2.23 -23.89 13.63
CA ARG A 404 1.96 -25.08 12.80
C ARG A 404 0.94 -24.77 11.70
N VAL A 405 -0.21 -24.19 12.07
CA VAL A 405 -1.28 -23.86 11.12
C VAL A 405 -0.81 -22.80 10.11
N GLU A 406 -0.01 -21.82 10.52
CA GLU A 406 0.63 -20.85 9.61
C GLU A 406 1.44 -21.55 8.50
N ARG A 407 2.22 -22.59 8.82
CA ARG A 407 3.03 -23.31 7.82
C ARG A 407 2.15 -24.11 6.86
N VAL A 408 1.07 -24.72 7.33
CA VAL A 408 0.14 -25.42 6.42
C VAL A 408 -0.57 -24.42 5.52
N LEU A 409 -1.01 -23.26 6.04
CA LEU A 409 -1.57 -22.16 5.26
C LEU A 409 -0.60 -21.65 4.18
N GLU A 410 0.66 -21.39 4.55
CA GLU A 410 1.73 -20.97 3.64
C GLU A 410 1.91 -21.95 2.46
N LEU A 411 1.91 -23.25 2.75
CA LEU A 411 2.06 -24.29 1.73
C LEU A 411 0.85 -24.44 0.81
N VAL A 412 -0.37 -24.11 1.28
CA VAL A 412 -1.60 -24.15 0.47
C VAL A 412 -1.97 -22.81 -0.18
N GLY A 413 -1.01 -21.91 -0.37
CA GLY A 413 -1.22 -20.65 -1.10
C GLY A 413 -1.83 -19.52 -0.26
N VAL A 414 -1.83 -19.61 1.07
CA VAL A 414 -2.47 -18.64 1.97
C VAL A 414 -1.45 -17.98 2.92
N ALA A 415 -1.13 -16.72 2.66
CA ALA A 415 -0.31 -15.92 3.58
C ALA A 415 -1.15 -15.44 4.78
N SER A 416 -0.66 -15.69 6.00
CA SER A 416 -1.29 -15.30 7.27
C SER A 416 -0.20 -15.03 8.32
N ASN A 417 -0.56 -14.73 9.58
CA ASN A 417 0.43 -14.78 10.67
C ASN A 417 -0.09 -15.46 11.93
N LYS A 418 0.73 -16.32 12.52
CA LYS A 418 0.62 -16.73 13.92
C LYS A 418 0.59 -15.50 14.83
N ASN A 419 -0.25 -15.53 15.86
CA ASN A 419 -0.43 -14.42 16.79
C ASN A 419 -0.74 -14.95 18.18
N THR A 420 -0.27 -14.24 19.21
CA THR A 420 -0.69 -14.54 20.58
C THR A 420 -2.17 -14.25 20.76
N VAL A 421 -2.78 -15.00 21.67
CA VAL A 421 -4.15 -14.80 22.15
C VAL A 421 -4.15 -14.73 23.69
N PRO A 422 -5.19 -14.18 24.34
CA PRO A 422 -5.27 -14.12 25.80
C PRO A 422 -4.99 -15.49 26.47
N GLY A 423 -4.31 -15.47 27.61
CA GLY A 423 -3.84 -16.66 28.32
C GLY A 423 -2.59 -17.34 27.73
N ASP A 424 -1.97 -16.78 26.68
CA ASP A 424 -0.70 -17.31 26.13
C ASP A 424 0.49 -17.02 27.05
N LYS A 425 1.02 -18.07 27.67
CA LYS A 425 2.18 -17.99 28.60
C LYS A 425 3.51 -17.60 27.92
N SER A 426 3.56 -17.47 26.59
CA SER A 426 4.78 -17.07 25.87
C SER A 426 4.50 -16.57 24.46
N ALA A 427 5.01 -15.38 24.11
CA ALA A 427 5.00 -14.86 22.74
C ALA A 427 5.77 -15.73 21.72
N MET A 428 6.60 -16.67 22.18
CA MET A 428 7.31 -17.63 21.33
C MET A 428 6.47 -18.89 21.00
N LYS A 429 5.28 -19.05 21.60
CA LYS A 429 4.34 -20.15 21.36
C LYS A 429 2.90 -19.62 21.20
N PRO A 430 2.62 -18.84 20.14
CA PRO A 430 1.30 -18.24 19.88
C PRO A 430 0.20 -19.30 19.70
N GLY A 431 -0.86 -19.19 20.49
CA GLY A 431 -2.02 -20.09 20.48
C GLY A 431 -3.05 -19.80 19.38
N GLY A 432 -2.85 -18.78 18.55
CA GLY A 432 -3.82 -18.39 17.53
C GLY A 432 -3.22 -17.85 16.23
N ILE A 433 -4.11 -17.42 15.33
CA ILE A 433 -3.77 -16.81 14.04
C ILE A 433 -4.57 -15.51 13.87
N ARG A 434 -3.89 -14.49 13.33
CA ARG A 434 -4.47 -13.20 12.97
C ARG A 434 -4.69 -13.15 11.46
N LEU A 435 -5.94 -12.94 11.06
CA LEU A 435 -6.39 -12.85 9.67
C LEU A 435 -6.89 -11.43 9.36
N GLY A 436 -6.88 -11.04 8.08
CA GLY A 436 -7.24 -9.71 7.64
C GLY A 436 -7.79 -9.66 6.22
N THR A 437 -8.60 -8.65 5.94
CA THR A 437 -9.31 -8.48 4.66
C THR A 437 -8.76 -7.43 3.66
N PRO A 438 -7.93 -6.42 4.02
CA PRO A 438 -7.58 -5.32 3.10
C PRO A 438 -6.99 -5.74 1.75
N ALA A 439 -6.06 -6.70 1.74
CA ALA A 439 -5.32 -7.09 0.54
C ALA A 439 -6.22 -7.80 -0.49
N MET A 440 -7.01 -8.80 -0.08
CA MET A 440 -7.91 -9.51 -1.01
C MET A 440 -9.15 -8.69 -1.37
N THR A 441 -9.62 -7.81 -0.47
CA THR A 441 -10.67 -6.82 -0.83
C THR A 441 -10.14 -5.84 -1.89
N THR A 442 -8.86 -5.49 -1.87
CA THR A 442 -8.22 -4.71 -2.96
C THR A 442 -8.21 -5.49 -4.28
N ARG A 443 -8.12 -6.83 -4.27
CA ARG A 443 -8.28 -7.70 -5.45
C ARG A 443 -9.75 -7.96 -5.84
N GLY A 444 -10.71 -7.35 -5.13
CA GLY A 444 -12.15 -7.43 -5.43
C GLY A 444 -12.93 -8.53 -4.71
N PHE A 445 -12.34 -9.25 -3.74
CA PHE A 445 -13.05 -10.27 -2.96
C PHE A 445 -14.24 -9.67 -2.20
N GLN A 446 -15.37 -10.38 -2.16
CA GLN A 446 -16.62 -10.01 -1.51
C GLN A 446 -16.91 -10.90 -0.29
N THR A 447 -18.06 -10.71 0.36
CA THR A 447 -18.44 -11.43 1.59
C THR A 447 -18.48 -12.95 1.41
N GLU A 448 -19.03 -13.43 0.29
CA GLU A 448 -19.09 -14.87 -0.01
C GLU A 448 -17.69 -15.46 -0.29
N ASP A 449 -16.79 -14.71 -0.93
CA ASP A 449 -15.39 -15.11 -1.06
C ASP A 449 -14.74 -15.27 0.32
N PHE A 450 -15.00 -14.34 1.25
CA PHE A 450 -14.47 -14.43 2.61
C PHE A 450 -15.08 -15.57 3.46
N LYS A 451 -16.28 -16.06 3.14
CA LYS A 451 -16.78 -17.34 3.68
C LYS A 451 -15.98 -18.52 3.12
N ARG A 452 -15.67 -18.54 1.82
CA ARG A 452 -14.81 -19.59 1.23
C ARG A 452 -13.37 -19.52 1.77
N VAL A 453 -12.83 -18.32 2.06
CA VAL A 453 -11.55 -18.16 2.77
C VAL A 453 -11.58 -18.85 4.14
N ALA A 454 -12.66 -18.69 4.91
CA ALA A 454 -12.82 -19.36 6.20
C ALA A 454 -12.80 -20.90 6.07
N ASP A 455 -13.41 -21.45 5.01
CA ASP A 455 -13.42 -22.89 4.74
C ASP A 455 -12.04 -23.44 4.33
N VAL A 456 -11.26 -22.67 3.55
CA VAL A 456 -9.86 -22.96 3.25
C VAL A 456 -9.02 -22.97 4.54
N VAL A 457 -9.21 -21.99 5.43
CA VAL A 457 -8.55 -21.95 6.74
C VAL A 457 -8.96 -23.15 7.60
N HIS A 458 -10.23 -23.56 7.58
CA HIS A 458 -10.70 -24.73 8.31
C HIS A 458 -10.05 -26.04 7.82
N ARG A 459 -9.95 -26.23 6.50
CA ARG A 459 -9.25 -27.39 5.90
C ARG A 459 -7.77 -27.39 6.27
N ALA A 460 -7.08 -26.24 6.23
CA ALA A 460 -5.69 -26.14 6.67
C ALA A 460 -5.49 -26.49 8.16
N VAL A 461 -6.41 -26.11 9.05
CA VAL A 461 -6.40 -26.54 10.46
C VAL A 461 -6.58 -28.06 10.58
N GLY A 462 -7.52 -28.66 9.84
CA GLY A 462 -7.75 -30.12 9.83
C GLY A 462 -6.52 -30.91 9.34
N ILE A 463 -5.90 -30.44 8.25
CA ILE A 463 -4.62 -30.98 7.75
C ILE A 463 -3.53 -30.86 8.82
N THR A 464 -3.43 -29.72 9.51
CA THR A 464 -2.46 -29.53 10.61
C THR A 464 -2.68 -30.53 11.75
N GLN A 465 -3.95 -30.78 12.14
CA GLN A 465 -4.30 -31.73 13.20
C GLN A 465 -3.96 -33.19 12.86
N LYS A 466 -3.96 -33.57 11.58
CA LYS A 466 -3.48 -34.86 11.09
C LYS A 466 -1.94 -34.89 11.16
N LEU A 467 -1.29 -33.99 10.42
CA LEU A 467 0.17 -33.97 10.26
C LEU A 467 0.93 -33.81 11.58
N ASP A 468 0.39 -33.11 12.58
CA ASP A 468 1.05 -32.98 13.88
C ASP A 468 1.04 -34.26 14.72
N LYS A 469 0.05 -35.14 14.54
CA LYS A 469 0.05 -36.47 15.17
C LYS A 469 1.13 -37.36 14.54
N ASP A 470 1.16 -37.37 13.21
CA ASP A 470 2.10 -38.18 12.44
C ASP A 470 3.55 -37.68 12.62
N ALA A 471 3.76 -36.36 12.69
CA ALA A 471 5.04 -35.73 12.98
C ALA A 471 5.57 -36.05 14.38
N LYS A 472 4.71 -35.99 15.41
CA LYS A 472 5.07 -36.40 16.78
C LYS A 472 5.50 -37.86 16.80
N LYS A 473 4.70 -38.75 16.20
CA LYS A 473 5.00 -40.19 16.14
C LYS A 473 6.33 -40.45 15.41
N LYS A 474 6.54 -39.91 14.20
CA LYS A 474 7.81 -40.08 13.47
C LYS A 474 9.01 -39.55 14.27
N ALA A 475 8.83 -38.46 15.01
CA ALA A 475 9.88 -37.89 15.86
C ALA A 475 10.15 -38.72 17.13
N GLU A 476 9.14 -39.41 17.68
CA GLU A 476 9.27 -40.36 18.78
C GLU A 476 9.94 -41.67 18.30
N ASP A 477 9.46 -42.24 17.19
CA ASP A 477 10.03 -43.43 16.53
C ASP A 477 11.51 -43.25 16.11
N THR A 478 11.93 -42.00 15.85
CA THR A 478 13.34 -41.64 15.51
C THR A 478 14.16 -41.14 16.72
N GLY A 479 13.62 -41.18 17.94
CA GLY A 479 14.35 -40.81 19.17
C GLY A 479 14.67 -39.31 19.29
N ARG A 480 13.95 -38.43 18.58
CA ARG A 480 14.20 -36.98 18.59
C ARG A 480 13.95 -36.40 19.99
N LYS A 481 14.95 -35.72 20.57
CA LYS A 481 14.92 -35.12 21.92
C LYS A 481 13.69 -34.24 22.24
N ASN A 482 13.09 -33.60 21.23
CA ASN A 482 11.90 -32.73 21.39
C ASN A 482 10.86 -33.05 20.29
N PRO A 483 10.10 -34.15 20.39
CA PRO A 483 9.24 -34.60 19.31
C PRO A 483 8.01 -33.71 19.10
N THR A 484 7.51 -33.09 20.18
CA THR A 484 6.38 -32.15 20.14
C THR A 484 6.73 -30.73 19.66
N SER A 485 7.97 -30.49 19.22
CA SER A 485 8.44 -29.15 18.80
C SER A 485 7.91 -28.73 17.43
N VAL A 486 7.70 -27.41 17.23
CA VAL A 486 7.36 -26.83 15.92
C VAL A 486 8.46 -27.14 14.88
N ALA A 487 9.72 -27.29 15.30
CA ALA A 487 10.81 -27.72 14.43
C ALA A 487 10.62 -29.16 13.92
N ALA A 488 10.21 -30.10 14.77
CA ALA A 488 9.87 -31.47 14.35
C ALA A 488 8.70 -31.48 13.36
N PHE A 489 7.67 -30.66 13.60
CA PHE A 489 6.55 -30.49 12.68
C PHE A 489 6.99 -29.95 11.31
N LYS A 490 7.77 -28.85 11.26
CA LYS A 490 8.23 -28.27 9.99
C LYS A 490 9.14 -29.23 9.22
N GLU A 491 9.99 -29.99 9.91
CA GLU A 491 10.86 -31.00 9.29
C GLU A 491 10.08 -32.22 8.77
N TYR A 492 8.98 -32.61 9.43
CA TYR A 492 8.09 -33.67 8.94
C TYR A 492 7.35 -33.24 7.67
N VAL A 493 6.85 -31.99 7.64
CA VAL A 493 6.01 -31.46 6.55
C VAL A 493 6.82 -31.04 5.33
N GLY A 494 8.08 -30.62 5.50
CA GLY A 494 8.92 -30.13 4.40
C GLY A 494 8.26 -28.98 3.64
N GLU A 495 8.36 -29.01 2.30
CA GLU A 495 7.64 -28.12 1.38
C GLU A 495 6.27 -28.67 0.94
N GLY A 496 5.76 -29.73 1.59
CA GLY A 496 4.43 -30.31 1.33
C GLY A 496 4.27 -31.08 0.01
N GLU A 497 5.34 -31.27 -0.75
CA GLU A 497 5.34 -31.87 -2.10
C GLU A 497 4.91 -33.35 -2.12
N ASP A 498 5.04 -34.07 -0.99
CA ASP A 498 4.58 -35.45 -0.81
C ASP A 498 3.18 -35.55 -0.14
N ILE A 499 2.52 -34.43 0.17
CA ILE A 499 1.30 -34.41 1.00
C ILE A 499 0.09 -34.06 0.14
N THR A 500 -0.65 -35.07 -0.31
CA THR A 500 -1.79 -34.94 -1.24
C THR A 500 -2.78 -33.85 -0.83
N GLU A 501 -3.19 -33.80 0.44
CA GLU A 501 -4.18 -32.81 0.89
C GLU A 501 -3.66 -31.35 0.85
N ILE A 502 -2.33 -31.14 0.90
CA ILE A 502 -1.70 -29.83 0.69
C ILE A 502 -1.68 -29.50 -0.80
N ILE A 503 -1.29 -30.45 -1.66
CA ILE A 503 -1.21 -30.26 -3.12
C ILE A 503 -2.60 -29.91 -3.70
N GLU A 504 -3.64 -30.63 -3.29
CA GLU A 504 -5.02 -30.40 -3.73
C GLU A 504 -5.56 -29.04 -3.27
N LEU A 505 -5.39 -28.69 -1.98
CA LEU A 505 -5.86 -27.41 -1.45
C LEU A 505 -5.08 -26.23 -2.02
N LYS A 506 -3.76 -26.38 -2.21
CA LYS A 506 -2.92 -25.39 -2.90
C LYS A 506 -3.45 -25.11 -4.30
N LYS A 507 -3.67 -26.16 -5.09
CA LYS A 507 -4.17 -26.02 -6.46
C LYS A 507 -5.54 -25.31 -6.48
N GLU A 508 -6.45 -25.66 -5.58
CA GLU A 508 -7.76 -25.00 -5.49
C GLU A 508 -7.64 -23.49 -5.17
N VAL A 509 -6.67 -23.10 -4.34
CA VAL A 509 -6.38 -21.70 -3.98
C VAL A 509 -5.69 -20.95 -5.13
N GLU A 510 -4.78 -21.59 -5.85
CA GLU A 510 -4.11 -21.02 -7.03
C GLU A 510 -5.12 -20.83 -8.19
N ASP A 511 -5.92 -21.85 -8.51
CA ASP A 511 -6.98 -21.81 -9.54
C ASP A 511 -8.07 -20.76 -9.23
N TRP A 512 -8.39 -20.52 -7.95
CA TRP A 512 -9.40 -19.52 -7.55
C TRP A 512 -8.85 -18.09 -7.44
N SER A 513 -7.59 -17.91 -7.01
CA SER A 513 -7.00 -16.57 -6.91
C SER A 513 -6.61 -15.98 -8.27
N LEU A 514 -6.23 -16.84 -9.22
CA LEU A 514 -5.77 -16.50 -10.57
C LEU A 514 -6.66 -15.51 -11.37
N PRO A 515 -8.01 -15.66 -11.41
CA PRO A 515 -8.88 -14.79 -12.20
C PRO A 515 -9.06 -13.38 -11.62
N THR A 516 -8.67 -13.14 -10.36
CA THR A 516 -8.95 -11.86 -9.69
C THR A 516 -7.90 -10.80 -10.05
N PRO A 517 -8.33 -9.56 -10.41
CA PRO A 517 -7.43 -8.54 -10.95
C PRO A 517 -6.17 -8.29 -10.12
N PHE A 518 -5.04 -8.20 -10.81
CA PHE A 518 -3.76 -7.81 -10.22
C PHE A 518 -3.44 -6.35 -10.58
N ILE A 519 -3.14 -5.54 -9.57
CA ILE A 519 -3.21 -4.06 -9.65
C ILE A 519 -1.86 -3.38 -9.97
N THR A 520 -0.76 -4.13 -9.95
CA THR A 520 0.60 -3.58 -10.14
C THR A 520 1.26 -4.11 -11.40
N ALA A 521 2.04 -3.23 -12.04
CA ALA A 521 2.47 -3.25 -13.44
C ALA A 521 1.33 -2.96 -14.44
N LYS A 522 1.70 -2.43 -15.60
CA LYS A 522 0.83 -2.37 -16.78
C LYS A 522 0.56 -3.82 -17.24
N GLN A 523 -0.51 -4.43 -16.73
CA GLN A 523 -1.11 -5.58 -17.41
C GLN A 523 -1.59 -5.06 -18.77
N THR A 524 -0.81 -5.32 -19.83
CA THR A 524 -1.22 -5.00 -21.20
C THR A 524 -2.56 -5.65 -21.45
N GLN A 525 -3.58 -4.88 -21.89
CA GLN A 525 -4.94 -5.38 -22.08
C GLN A 525 -5.01 -6.61 -23.01
N LEU A 526 -3.97 -6.79 -23.83
CA LEU A 526 -3.62 -8.03 -24.53
C LEU A 526 -3.83 -9.30 -23.69
N ASP A 527 -3.34 -9.38 -22.45
CA ASP A 527 -3.41 -10.65 -21.68
C ASP A 527 -4.86 -11.09 -21.38
N MET A 528 -5.77 -10.13 -21.17
CA MET A 528 -7.20 -10.39 -20.99
C MET A 528 -7.96 -10.59 -22.31
N LEU A 529 -7.46 -10.05 -23.42
CA LEU A 529 -8.05 -10.23 -24.76
C LEU A 529 -7.67 -11.59 -25.36
N TRP A 530 -6.38 -11.93 -25.35
CA TRP A 530 -5.86 -13.20 -25.87
C TRP A 530 -6.36 -14.40 -25.05
N GLY A 531 -6.68 -14.21 -23.76
CA GLY A 531 -7.38 -15.20 -22.93
C GLY A 531 -8.86 -15.45 -23.33
N ARG A 532 -9.47 -14.61 -24.17
CA ARG A 532 -10.85 -14.79 -24.66
C ARG A 532 -10.92 -15.30 -26.11
N ASP A 533 -10.02 -14.87 -26.99
CA ASP A 533 -10.11 -15.17 -28.42
C ASP A 533 -9.75 -16.62 -28.81
N CYS A 534 -9.00 -17.33 -27.96
CA CYS A 534 -8.80 -18.79 -28.12
C CYS A 534 -10.13 -19.56 -28.12
N ILE A 535 -11.09 -19.17 -27.29
CA ILE A 535 -12.40 -19.82 -27.20
C ILE A 535 -13.21 -19.56 -28.49
N ILE A 536 -13.19 -18.33 -29.01
CA ILE A 536 -13.92 -17.98 -30.24
C ILE A 536 -13.38 -18.77 -31.44
N THR A 537 -12.07 -18.98 -31.51
CA THR A 537 -11.43 -19.77 -32.59
C THR A 537 -11.80 -21.24 -32.49
N VAL A 538 -11.64 -21.86 -31.31
CA VAL A 538 -11.95 -23.28 -31.08
C VAL A 538 -13.45 -23.58 -31.31
N VAL A 539 -14.35 -22.74 -30.81
CA VAL A 539 -15.80 -22.89 -31.02
C VAL A 539 -16.17 -22.75 -32.50
N ARG A 540 -15.60 -21.78 -33.24
CA ARG A 540 -15.87 -21.63 -34.68
C ARG A 540 -15.39 -22.83 -35.51
N THR A 541 -14.27 -23.45 -35.18
CA THR A 541 -13.81 -24.66 -35.88
C THR A 541 -14.72 -25.86 -35.57
N ILE A 542 -15.13 -26.06 -34.31
CA ILE A 542 -15.94 -27.21 -33.89
C ILE A 542 -17.38 -27.14 -34.42
N VAL A 543 -18.02 -25.96 -34.38
CA VAL A 543 -19.45 -25.79 -34.70
C VAL A 543 -19.78 -26.02 -36.19
N THR A 544 -18.84 -25.79 -37.11
CA THR A 544 -19.19 -25.65 -38.55
C THR A 544 -18.58 -26.71 -39.47
N LEU A 545 -17.58 -27.47 -39.01
CA LEU A 545 -17.35 -28.82 -39.55
C LEU A 545 -18.62 -29.70 -39.43
N HIS A 546 -19.47 -29.43 -38.43
CA HIS A 546 -20.81 -30.02 -38.28
C HIS A 546 -21.86 -29.58 -39.34
N LEU A 547 -21.72 -28.41 -39.98
CA LEU A 547 -22.57 -28.05 -41.13
C LEU A 547 -22.00 -28.61 -42.43
N PHE A 548 -20.67 -28.62 -42.59
CA PHE A 548 -20.01 -29.18 -43.77
C PHE A 548 -20.26 -30.70 -43.93
N ALA A 549 -20.49 -31.41 -42.83
CA ALA A 549 -20.83 -32.84 -42.82
C ALA A 549 -22.30 -33.16 -43.16
N ASN A 550 -23.22 -32.18 -43.14
CA ASN A 550 -24.66 -32.41 -43.30
C ASN A 550 -25.26 -31.91 -44.63
N TYR A 551 -24.50 -31.18 -45.45
CA TYR A 551 -25.00 -30.58 -46.70
C TYR A 551 -24.17 -30.93 -47.96
N THR A 552 -23.65 -32.16 -48.03
CA THR A 552 -23.21 -32.75 -49.30
C THR A 552 -24.41 -33.32 -50.07
N GLY A 553 -25.20 -32.44 -50.71
CA GLY A 553 -26.27 -32.77 -51.65
C GLY A 553 -26.08 -31.96 -52.94
N ALA A 554 -26.12 -32.60 -54.11
CA ALA A 554 -25.52 -32.06 -55.32
C ALA A 554 -26.46 -31.28 -56.27
N ALA A 555 -25.82 -30.46 -57.11
CA ALA A 555 -26.23 -30.04 -58.46
C ALA A 555 -27.25 -28.88 -58.67
N LEU A 556 -26.68 -27.70 -58.92
CA LEU A 556 -26.71 -26.98 -60.22
C LEU A 556 -28.00 -26.25 -60.73
N VAL A 557 -27.75 -25.10 -61.40
CA VAL A 557 -28.58 -24.37 -62.41
C VAL A 557 -29.59 -23.29 -61.95
N LEU A 558 -29.20 -22.04 -62.23
CA LEU A 558 -29.94 -20.83 -62.72
C LEU A 558 -31.34 -20.40 -62.22
N ALA A 559 -31.50 -19.06 -62.29
CA ALA A 559 -32.70 -18.27 -62.61
C ALA A 559 -33.54 -17.65 -61.46
N GLN A 560 -33.50 -16.31 -61.44
CA GLN A 560 -34.60 -15.34 -61.30
C GLN A 560 -35.62 -15.41 -60.14
N ASN A 561 -35.70 -14.27 -59.43
CA ASN A 561 -36.91 -13.65 -58.84
C ASN A 561 -38.15 -14.52 -58.56
N ILE A 562 -38.41 -14.79 -57.28
CA ILE A 562 -39.77 -14.80 -56.71
C ILE A 562 -39.70 -14.28 -55.26
N THR A 563 -40.66 -13.44 -54.89
CA THR A 563 -40.83 -12.93 -53.51
C THR A 563 -42.05 -13.60 -52.89
N VAL A 564 -41.89 -14.38 -51.82
CA VAL A 564 -42.98 -14.83 -50.94
C VAL A 564 -42.54 -14.78 -49.49
N THR A 565 -43.39 -14.22 -48.63
CA THR A 565 -43.23 -14.11 -47.18
C THR A 565 -43.80 -15.34 -46.47
N TYR A 566 -43.37 -15.65 -45.24
CA TYR A 566 -44.25 -15.56 -44.06
C TYR A 566 -43.49 -15.70 -42.72
N THR A 567 -44.20 -15.40 -41.63
CA THR A 567 -43.73 -15.14 -40.26
C THR A 567 -43.43 -16.38 -39.41
N SER A 568 -42.58 -16.22 -38.38
CA SER A 568 -42.95 -16.59 -37.00
C SER A 568 -42.13 -15.79 -35.96
N THR A 569 -42.55 -15.81 -34.70
CA THR A 569 -42.21 -14.83 -33.65
C THR A 569 -41.26 -15.35 -32.57
N LEU A 570 -40.44 -14.46 -32.01
CA LEU A 570 -40.04 -14.52 -30.59
C LEU A 570 -39.64 -13.12 -30.10
N THR A 571 -40.18 -12.69 -28.95
CA THR A 571 -40.00 -11.34 -28.38
C THR A 571 -39.36 -11.38 -26.99
N LEU A 572 -38.59 -10.35 -26.67
CA LEU A 572 -37.99 -10.13 -25.35
C LEU A 572 -38.92 -9.28 -24.47
N PRO A 573 -39.00 -9.52 -23.15
CA PRO A 573 -39.70 -8.64 -22.23
C PRO A 573 -38.84 -7.43 -21.82
N VAL A 574 -39.42 -6.24 -21.93
CA VAL A 574 -38.98 -5.05 -21.18
C VAL A 574 -40.06 -4.75 -20.15
N PHE A 575 -39.66 -4.51 -18.90
CA PHE A 575 -40.58 -4.13 -17.83
C PHE A 575 -40.82 -2.62 -17.84
N GLU A 576 -42.09 -2.21 -17.92
CA GLU A 576 -42.52 -0.87 -17.57
C GLU A 576 -43.85 -0.96 -16.80
N CYS A 577 -44.03 -0.13 -15.78
CA CYS A 577 -45.20 -0.18 -14.91
C CYS A 577 -46.33 0.71 -15.44
N LEU A 578 -47.58 0.25 -15.29
CA LEU A 578 -48.66 1.09 -14.75
C LEU A 578 -49.84 0.25 -14.24
N THR A 579 -50.68 0.88 -13.42
CA THR A 579 -51.73 0.25 -12.60
C THR A 579 -53.12 0.32 -13.24
N HIS A 580 -54.01 -0.64 -12.93
CA HIS A 580 -55.41 -0.32 -12.63
C HIS A 580 -56.14 -1.44 -11.83
N LEU A 581 -57.00 -0.99 -10.90
CA LEU A 581 -58.04 -1.73 -10.15
C LEU A 581 -59.43 -1.35 -10.73
N PRO A 582 -60.57 -2.08 -10.53
CA PRO A 582 -61.19 -2.41 -9.22
C PRO A 582 -61.79 -3.87 -9.15
N THR A 583 -62.43 -4.38 -8.07
CA THR A 583 -63.67 -3.93 -7.38
C THR A 583 -63.99 -4.62 -6.02
N THR A 584 -64.51 -3.85 -5.04
CA THR A 584 -65.50 -4.20 -3.95
C THR A 584 -65.16 -5.31 -2.91
N THR A 585 -65.65 -5.31 -1.65
CA THR A 585 -66.85 -4.66 -1.04
C THR A 585 -66.71 -4.45 0.50
N THR A 586 -67.31 -3.38 1.06
CA THR A 586 -67.80 -3.18 2.48
C THR A 586 -66.85 -3.32 3.70
N SER A 587 -66.95 -2.54 4.79
CA SER A 587 -67.87 -1.45 5.20
C SER A 587 -67.38 -0.57 6.39
N ALA A 588 -67.80 0.71 6.42
CA ALA A 588 -68.05 1.59 7.60
C ALA A 588 -66.90 1.99 8.56
N VAL A 589 -66.81 3.18 9.20
CA VAL A 589 -67.48 4.52 9.15
C VAL A 589 -66.47 5.53 9.79
N SER A 590 -65.90 6.54 9.11
CA SER A 590 -66.37 7.93 8.84
C SER A 590 -66.21 8.94 10.03
N PRO A 591 -66.12 10.30 9.85
CA PRO A 591 -65.48 11.08 8.76
C PRO A 591 -64.85 12.46 9.16
N ARG A 592 -64.06 13.08 8.25
CA ARG A 592 -64.00 14.53 7.84
C ARG A 592 -62.59 14.88 7.32
N MET A 593 -62.39 15.00 6.00
CA MET A 593 -62.61 16.18 5.10
C MET A 593 -61.33 17.03 4.93
N PHE A 594 -60.64 16.98 3.77
CA PHE A 594 -60.92 17.62 2.45
C PHE A 594 -60.44 19.10 2.41
N ILE A 595 -59.81 19.69 1.37
CA ILE A 595 -59.55 19.37 -0.06
C ILE A 595 -58.05 19.57 -0.41
N ALA A 596 -57.59 19.03 -1.55
CA ALA A 596 -56.28 19.31 -2.16
C ALA A 596 -56.39 19.75 -3.62
N THR A 597 -55.41 20.51 -4.15
CA THR A 597 -55.22 20.75 -5.59
C THR A 597 -53.74 20.85 -6.01
N THR A 598 -53.41 20.01 -6.99
CA THR A 598 -52.38 20.09 -8.04
C THR A 598 -52.39 21.42 -8.82
N GLN A 599 -51.40 21.86 -9.63
CA GLN A 599 -49.99 21.45 -9.93
C GLN A 599 -49.23 22.68 -10.54
N PRO A 600 -47.96 22.61 -11.03
CA PRO A 600 -47.12 23.80 -11.28
C PRO A 600 -47.10 24.33 -12.73
N ILE A 601 -46.45 25.49 -12.95
CA ILE A 601 -45.67 25.81 -14.17
C ILE A 601 -44.64 26.93 -13.88
N SER A 602 -43.63 27.06 -14.75
CA SER A 602 -42.47 27.97 -14.66
C SER A 602 -42.74 29.37 -15.28
N THR A 603 -41.79 30.31 -15.07
CA THR A 603 -41.20 31.22 -16.11
C THR A 603 -41.22 32.75 -15.82
N THR A 604 -40.09 33.24 -15.28
CA THR A 604 -39.28 34.37 -15.82
C THR A 604 -39.80 35.83 -15.85
N ILE A 605 -39.12 36.67 -15.05
CA ILE A 605 -38.77 38.12 -15.23
C ILE A 605 -39.89 39.17 -15.42
N ALA A 606 -39.87 40.17 -14.54
CA ALA A 606 -40.07 41.58 -14.89
C ALA A 606 -39.07 42.46 -14.11
N VAL A 607 -38.58 43.55 -14.71
CA VAL A 607 -37.67 44.55 -14.10
C VAL A 607 -38.32 45.91 -14.15
N LEU A 608 -38.22 46.71 -13.08
CA LEU A 608 -38.53 48.13 -13.08
C LEU A 608 -37.59 48.91 -12.14
N CYS A 609 -37.13 50.07 -12.59
CA CYS A 609 -36.23 50.97 -11.86
C CYS A 609 -36.91 52.33 -11.62
N GLN A 610 -36.65 52.95 -10.46
CA GLN A 610 -36.81 54.39 -10.16
C GLN A 610 -35.93 54.70 -8.92
N THR A 611 -34.75 55.31 -9.07
CA THR A 611 -34.43 56.77 -9.06
C THR A 611 -34.48 57.45 -7.67
N ALA A 612 -33.36 58.06 -7.25
CA ALA A 612 -33.18 58.83 -5.99
C ALA A 612 -33.50 60.35 -6.16
N PRO A 613 -33.34 61.24 -5.14
CA PRO A 613 -32.02 61.87 -4.89
C PRO A 613 -31.66 62.48 -3.47
N LEU A 614 -30.35 62.67 -3.22
CA LEU A 614 -29.62 63.79 -2.51
C LEU A 614 -29.81 64.17 -1.00
N THR A 615 -28.76 63.84 -0.18
CA THR A 615 -27.79 64.63 0.66
C THR A 615 -28.07 66.12 1.12
N PRO A 616 -27.20 66.88 1.88
CA PRO A 616 -25.83 66.65 2.46
C PRO A 616 -25.55 67.22 3.92
N VAL A 617 -24.26 67.39 4.31
CA VAL A 617 -23.70 68.20 5.46
C VAL A 617 -23.74 67.51 6.87
N SER A 618 -22.86 67.67 7.89
CA SER A 618 -21.67 68.53 8.24
C SER A 618 -20.62 67.81 9.16
N SER A 619 -19.40 68.36 9.30
CA SER A 619 -18.34 68.03 10.31
C SER A 619 -17.27 69.18 10.34
N PRO A 620 -16.01 69.07 10.85
CA PRO A 620 -15.46 68.13 11.85
C PRO A 620 -14.83 68.75 13.14
N PRO A 621 -13.77 69.58 13.07
CA PRO A 621 -12.37 69.29 13.49
C PRO A 621 -12.08 69.53 15.00
N PRO A 622 -10.83 69.37 15.54
CA PRO A 622 -9.53 68.94 14.96
C PRO A 622 -9.10 67.56 15.52
N SER A 623 -7.86 67.13 15.89
CA SER A 623 -6.45 67.64 16.01
C SER A 623 -5.53 66.40 16.29
N THR A 624 -4.20 66.30 16.14
CA THR A 624 -3.02 66.96 15.47
C THR A 624 -1.81 66.03 15.82
N THR A 625 -0.65 65.88 15.15
CA THR A 625 0.03 66.46 13.96
C THR A 625 1.27 65.60 13.58
N THR A 626 1.82 65.75 12.36
CA THR A 626 3.25 65.55 11.94
C THR A 626 3.90 64.15 12.02
N THR A 627 4.76 63.67 11.10
CA THR A 627 5.38 64.27 9.87
C THR A 627 5.92 63.22 8.88
N GLU A 628 5.94 63.53 7.58
CA GLU A 628 6.88 62.98 6.56
C GLU A 628 7.91 64.06 6.13
N PRO A 629 8.84 63.82 5.17
CA PRO A 629 8.50 64.06 3.74
C PRO A 629 9.20 63.17 2.65
N THR A 630 8.39 62.64 1.73
CA THR A 630 8.51 62.55 0.24
C THR A 630 9.86 62.60 -0.52
N CYS A 631 10.04 61.71 -1.53
CA CYS A 631 10.20 62.00 -2.99
C CYS A 631 10.88 60.83 -3.78
N LEU A 632 10.82 60.69 -5.12
CA LEU A 632 9.76 60.80 -6.15
C LEU A 632 10.39 60.54 -7.56
N SER A 633 9.83 59.67 -8.42
CA SER A 633 9.96 59.74 -9.91
C SER A 633 9.19 58.63 -10.63
N ASP A 634 8.34 58.98 -11.59
CA ASP A 634 7.51 58.07 -12.42
C ASP A 634 8.13 57.74 -13.80
N ILE A 635 7.52 56.80 -14.56
CA ILE A 635 7.23 56.93 -16.01
C ILE A 635 6.28 55.82 -16.55
N GLU A 636 5.63 56.12 -17.67
CA GLU A 636 4.41 55.54 -18.29
C GLU A 636 4.52 54.11 -18.90
N ILE A 637 3.51 53.23 -18.76
CA ILE A 637 2.27 52.99 -19.55
C ILE A 637 2.45 52.44 -20.99
N SER A 638 1.82 51.28 -21.26
CA SER A 638 1.16 50.97 -22.54
C SER A 638 0.22 49.76 -22.43
N ILE A 639 -1.02 49.89 -22.94
CA ILE A 639 -2.04 48.84 -23.08
C ILE A 639 -2.64 48.99 -24.48
N TYR A 640 -2.92 47.88 -25.19
CA TYR A 640 -3.59 47.90 -26.50
C TYR A 640 -4.80 46.95 -26.55
N SER A 641 -5.76 47.25 -27.43
CA SER A 641 -7.13 46.74 -27.34
C SER A 641 -7.78 46.40 -28.70
N THR A 642 -8.41 45.22 -28.79
CA THR A 642 -9.67 44.91 -29.53
C THR A 642 -9.75 45.17 -31.06
N PRO A 643 -10.43 44.31 -31.84
CA PRO A 643 -11.89 44.42 -32.02
C PRO A 643 -12.65 43.06 -32.05
N ARG A 644 -13.94 43.05 -32.46
CA ARG A 644 -14.93 41.97 -32.26
C ARG A 644 -15.77 41.64 -33.52
N TYR A 645 -16.13 40.34 -33.66
CA TYR A 645 -17.36 39.81 -34.31
C TYR A 645 -17.56 40.06 -35.84
N PRO A 646 -18.57 39.46 -36.54
CA PRO A 646 -19.72 38.64 -36.09
C PRO A 646 -20.07 37.32 -36.86
N LEU A 647 -20.95 36.49 -36.25
CA LEU A 647 -21.98 35.57 -36.83
C LEU A 647 -21.59 34.42 -37.82
N GLY A 648 -22.27 33.26 -37.71
CA GLY A 648 -22.25 32.20 -38.76
C GLY A 648 -22.75 30.79 -38.37
N ILE A 649 -23.96 30.42 -38.81
CA ILE A 649 -24.75 29.20 -38.50
C ILE A 649 -24.16 27.87 -39.05
N GLN A 650 -24.00 26.86 -38.17
CA GLN A 650 -24.33 25.40 -38.25
C GLN A 650 -24.10 24.54 -39.55
N PRO A 651 -24.30 23.19 -39.58
CA PRO A 651 -23.24 22.30 -40.09
C PRO A 651 -23.60 21.39 -41.30
N ALA A 652 -22.59 20.89 -42.02
CA ALA A 652 -22.75 19.79 -42.98
C ALA A 652 -21.47 18.98 -43.29
N THR A 653 -21.67 17.71 -43.63
CA THR A 653 -20.85 16.80 -44.46
C THR A 653 -19.46 16.32 -43.97
N ILE A 654 -19.43 15.07 -43.50
CA ILE A 654 -18.26 14.17 -43.52
C ILE A 654 -17.96 13.73 -44.95
N SER A 655 -16.71 13.83 -45.42
CA SER A 655 -16.08 12.92 -46.41
C SER A 655 -14.59 13.24 -46.65
N LEU A 656 -13.87 12.27 -47.21
CA LEU A 656 -12.46 12.34 -47.66
C LEU A 656 -11.39 12.68 -46.59
N LEU A 657 -11.06 11.67 -45.77
CA LEU A 657 -9.67 11.48 -45.27
C LEU A 657 -9.34 9.99 -45.00
N CYS A 658 -9.91 9.09 -45.82
CA CYS A 658 -9.86 7.63 -45.61
C CYS A 658 -9.05 6.86 -46.67
N TYR A 659 -8.13 7.52 -47.40
CA TYR A 659 -7.36 6.86 -48.48
C TYR A 659 -5.91 6.49 -48.08
N ASP A 660 -5.28 7.22 -47.16
CA ASP A 660 -3.86 7.00 -46.83
C ASP A 660 -3.60 5.84 -45.84
N PHE A 661 -4.62 5.39 -45.10
CA PHE A 661 -4.48 4.32 -44.12
C PHE A 661 -4.32 2.92 -44.73
N VAL A 662 -4.79 2.69 -45.96
CA VAL A 662 -4.79 1.37 -46.60
C VAL A 662 -3.38 0.96 -47.05
N VAL A 663 -2.56 1.92 -47.50
CA VAL A 663 -1.20 1.65 -48.02
C VAL A 663 -0.23 1.25 -46.90
N ILE A 664 -0.34 1.89 -45.74
CA ILE A 664 0.54 1.63 -44.59
C ILE A 664 0.28 0.23 -44.00
N ALA A 665 -1.00 -0.18 -43.92
CA ALA A 665 -1.37 -1.52 -43.44
C ALA A 665 -0.82 -2.65 -44.33
N ALA A 666 -0.81 -2.47 -45.65
CA ALA A 666 -0.29 -3.46 -46.60
C ALA A 666 1.22 -3.71 -46.41
N PHE A 667 2.02 -2.66 -46.21
CA PHE A 667 3.46 -2.79 -45.96
C PHE A 667 3.78 -3.49 -44.64
N ALA A 668 3.04 -3.20 -43.57
CA ALA A 668 3.20 -3.86 -42.29
C ALA A 668 2.96 -5.39 -42.37
N TRP A 669 1.93 -5.82 -43.10
CA TRP A 669 1.59 -7.23 -43.24
C TRP A 669 2.67 -8.02 -44.01
N CYS A 670 3.18 -7.45 -45.11
CA CYS A 670 4.27 -8.05 -45.89
C CYS A 670 5.57 -8.22 -45.07
N TRP A 671 5.90 -7.26 -44.20
CA TRP A 671 7.11 -7.32 -43.38
C TRP A 671 7.05 -8.42 -42.30
N VAL A 672 5.87 -8.65 -41.72
CA VAL A 672 5.65 -9.73 -40.73
C VAL A 672 5.64 -11.11 -41.40
N MET A 673 4.92 -11.27 -42.51
CA MET A 673 4.84 -12.56 -43.22
C MET A 673 6.18 -12.99 -43.85
N GLY A 674 6.99 -12.04 -44.31
CA GLY A 674 8.29 -12.31 -44.94
C GLY A 674 9.29 -13.07 -44.05
N ARG A 675 9.15 -13.01 -42.71
CA ARG A 675 10.02 -13.75 -41.78
C ARG A 675 9.59 -15.19 -41.51
N PHE A 676 8.35 -15.59 -41.83
CA PHE A 676 7.88 -16.96 -41.57
C PHE A 676 8.18 -17.96 -42.69
N TRP A 677 8.63 -17.49 -43.87
CA TRP A 677 8.86 -18.35 -45.04
C TRP A 677 10.30 -18.90 -45.15
N TRP A 678 11.15 -18.73 -44.12
CA TRP A 678 12.53 -19.22 -44.11
C TRP A 678 12.82 -20.28 -43.02
N TRP A 679 11.79 -20.96 -42.50
CA TRP A 679 12.00 -22.00 -41.47
C TRP A 679 11.05 -23.22 -41.57
N LYS A 680 10.80 -23.75 -42.78
CA LYS A 680 10.17 -25.07 -42.92
C LYS A 680 10.42 -25.84 -44.23
N LYS A 681 11.70 -26.00 -44.64
CA LYS A 681 12.05 -27.01 -45.67
C LYS A 681 13.51 -27.50 -45.63
N ILE A 682 13.76 -28.53 -44.83
CA ILE A 682 14.80 -29.57 -44.98
C ILE A 682 14.32 -30.76 -44.12
N ASP A 683 14.37 -31.98 -44.65
CA ASP A 683 13.99 -33.21 -43.95
C ASP A 683 14.87 -34.38 -44.42
N ARG A 684 15.17 -35.32 -43.50
CA ARG A 684 15.84 -36.63 -43.71
C ARG A 684 17.10 -36.68 -44.62
N ARG A 685 18.28 -36.73 -43.99
CA ARG A 685 18.92 -38.05 -43.69
C ARG A 685 20.17 -38.00 -42.78
N ASP A 686 20.37 -39.14 -42.11
CA ASP A 686 21.60 -39.79 -41.62
C ASP A 686 22.53 -39.16 -40.55
N VAL A 687 22.47 -39.80 -39.37
CA VAL A 687 23.60 -40.30 -38.54
C VAL A 687 24.79 -39.35 -38.23
N GLN A 688 24.80 -38.72 -37.04
CA GLN A 688 26.06 -38.49 -36.29
C GLN A 688 25.97 -38.27 -34.76
N THR A 689 25.12 -39.00 -34.05
CA THR A 689 25.10 -39.00 -32.56
C THR A 689 26.34 -39.67 -31.95
N ALA A 690 27.42 -38.91 -31.73
CA ALA A 690 28.62 -39.38 -31.03
C ALA A 690 29.48 -38.30 -30.32
N ARG A 691 29.38 -37.00 -30.67
CA ARG A 691 30.34 -35.98 -30.20
C ARG A 691 29.86 -35.02 -29.10
N GLU A 692 28.55 -34.78 -28.98
CA GLU A 692 28.02 -33.78 -28.03
C GLU A 692 27.97 -34.28 -26.58
N THR A 693 28.00 -35.60 -26.36
CA THR A 693 27.98 -36.23 -25.03
C THR A 693 29.27 -36.02 -24.22
N GLU A 694 30.39 -35.73 -24.89
CA GLU A 694 31.71 -35.59 -24.27
C GLU A 694 31.91 -34.19 -23.65
N GLU A 695 31.25 -33.18 -24.22
CA GLU A 695 31.37 -31.78 -23.76
C GLU A 695 30.58 -31.56 -22.46
N TRP A 696 29.36 -32.12 -22.38
CA TRP A 696 28.54 -32.12 -21.15
C TRP A 696 29.24 -32.79 -19.94
N ARG A 697 30.07 -33.82 -20.18
CA ARG A 697 30.85 -34.46 -19.10
C ARG A 697 31.91 -33.53 -18.52
N ARG A 698 32.49 -32.62 -19.32
CA ARG A 698 33.48 -31.65 -18.84
C ARG A 698 32.85 -30.58 -17.95
N THR A 699 31.66 -30.10 -18.30
CA THR A 699 30.94 -29.08 -17.51
C THR A 699 30.57 -29.58 -16.11
N LEU A 700 30.23 -30.86 -15.96
CA LEU A 700 29.89 -31.48 -14.67
C LEU A 700 31.10 -31.58 -13.72
N VAL A 701 32.28 -31.97 -14.22
CA VAL A 701 33.50 -32.13 -13.40
C VAL A 701 33.94 -30.78 -12.79
N VAL A 702 33.79 -29.67 -13.51
CA VAL A 702 34.17 -28.33 -13.04
C VAL A 702 33.36 -27.89 -11.80
N ASN A 703 32.08 -28.27 -11.71
CA ASN A 703 31.26 -27.94 -10.54
C ASN A 703 31.68 -28.72 -9.28
N GLU A 704 32.02 -30.01 -9.40
CA GLU A 704 32.49 -30.80 -8.26
C GLU A 704 33.79 -30.29 -7.67
N GLU A 705 34.70 -29.76 -8.50
CA GLU A 705 35.99 -29.24 -8.05
C GLU A 705 35.83 -27.86 -7.37
N PHE A 706 34.95 -27.01 -7.90
CA PHE A 706 34.57 -25.73 -7.29
C PHE A 706 33.89 -25.90 -5.91
N GLU A 707 32.92 -26.82 -5.78
CA GLU A 707 32.31 -27.13 -4.49
C GLU A 707 33.32 -27.66 -3.46
N ARG A 708 34.31 -28.43 -3.91
CA ARG A 708 35.35 -29.02 -3.03
C ARG A 708 36.21 -27.94 -2.38
N GLU A 709 36.63 -26.95 -3.17
CA GLU A 709 37.49 -25.87 -2.67
C GLU A 709 36.69 -24.84 -1.84
N MET A 710 35.42 -24.57 -2.18
CA MET A 710 34.53 -23.76 -1.35
C MET A 710 34.35 -24.35 0.06
N ARG A 711 34.12 -25.68 0.16
CA ARG A 711 34.05 -26.40 1.44
C ARG A 711 35.39 -26.39 2.19
N ARG A 712 36.52 -26.45 1.48
CA ARG A 712 37.87 -26.38 2.05
C ARG A 712 38.22 -25.00 2.62
N LEU A 713 37.70 -23.93 2.01
CA LEU A 713 37.87 -22.55 2.47
C LEU A 713 36.98 -22.19 3.67
N GLY A 714 36.13 -23.10 4.13
CA GLY A 714 35.31 -22.91 5.34
C GLY A 714 34.19 -21.88 5.19
N MET A 715 33.83 -21.53 3.95
CA MET A 715 32.78 -20.55 3.66
C MET A 715 31.42 -21.24 3.49
N VAL A 716 30.57 -21.12 4.51
CA VAL A 716 29.15 -21.53 4.54
C VAL A 716 28.34 -20.40 5.18
#